data_AF-A0A423WBT2-F1
#
_entry.id   AF-A0A423WBT2-F1
#
_cell.length_a   1.000
_cell.length_b   1.000
_cell.length_c   1.000
_cell.angle_alpha   90.00
_cell.angle_beta   90.00
_cell.angle_gamma   90.00
#
_symmetry.space_group_name_H-M   'P 1'
#
loop_
_entity.id
_entity.type
_entity.pdbx_description
1 polymer ?
#
loop_
_entity_poly.entity_id
_entity_poly.type
_entity_poly.pdbx_seq_one_letter_code
_entity_poly.pdbx_strand_id
1 'polypeptide(L)'
;MKPIFAVPALGLMIYRAYSKKSLTTGGLVAATVTGIAHAVHPWNLPFVLLCVFFLAGTRVTHVKEDVKAKLTLASKGAPGGEGPRNHIQVFANSLVASILSVLHAYQLRQRVSSVSKHQTVPEGSFCFAWGGDILVVGIIANYAAVAADTFSSELGILAKGPPRLITSPTFRKVPPGTNGGVTLTGLAAGLLGSMIIVTTSMFFVPFCNQQTAGQLGGGLPWTQSQRNMLMFGLTIWGALGSVLDSFLGAIFQRSVRDVRSGKIVEGEGGERVLITSPTGKSEHRKRSEVKAAALSGEGKEAVEKTDPSAVDGSEDANKYDATDKQRKQSFGDEKASRIVESGWDVLDNNDVNFLMAFSMSLGSMVIASWTTISTATLQFQLGLLKSTGRYDCFKLGWLPIYDDHRFWPVPPHLFWDSDLGKWMEGAIYFLAEKHDAELDQAVKHIVETMRSAQRDDGYLNLHYIVVEPGKRWTNIRDMHEMYNAGHLIEAAIAHYKYYKTNDFLDVMTKYVHLMHATFGPGPDQRKAYPGHPEIELALLRLYRTTGDIKAYELARFFLTERGNPVGQDGRHYYDWEMDRRSEEAHRRPNSYPMSRDYWYCQAHMPILEQESVEGHAVRVTYLLTGVADLVCLHKDGTQPLPDAEDWLAALRRLWDNMVDRKMYLTGSVGAMAQWEGFGIDYFLPQAPDEGGCYAETCASIGAMMLAERLLYLTPDSRYADIMELCLYNTVMGSMSLSGKSFTYENYLASCPDHLSKREEWFECSCCPPNVSRLFGSLGGYLWHFGSSLANPAADDEGNGAEEVYINVHLYTTAKLEFNTETQRSVVLEQKTNWPWEGNIMFTLSTTHGPHHRTTSPPAPQTTIRLRIPSWSHGDYTLTPSPSPTRTPAALEAGYLVLSPSYVIANPSFSLAIQGFAPRFIAPHPYTNQRTLSLARGPVVYCVEDVDNDWEGNHFKDVVVDDKAPVAEEEREWDGERYVALRARGWTREVGAWGLAGPVPGEDKGEERDLVFVPYYLRANRGGRGHMRVGLLRP
;
A
#
# COMPACT_ATOMS: atom_id res chain seq x y z
N MET A 1 -27.68 -4.34 18.16
CA MET A 1 -28.46 -4.19 19.41
C MET A 1 -29.64 -5.15 19.36
N LYS A 2 -29.96 -5.84 20.47
CA LYS A 2 -31.15 -6.72 20.48
C LYS A 2 -32.42 -5.84 20.31
N PRO A 3 -33.35 -6.18 19.40
CA PRO A 3 -34.53 -5.34 19.10
C PRO A 3 -35.36 -4.96 20.34
N ILE A 4 -35.41 -5.84 21.34
CA ILE A 4 -36.09 -5.63 22.62
C ILE A 4 -35.60 -4.39 23.39
N PHE A 5 -34.35 -3.97 23.20
CA PHE A 5 -33.81 -2.75 23.79
C PHE A 5 -33.87 -1.56 22.83
N ALA A 6 -33.61 -1.80 21.54
CA ALA A 6 -33.52 -0.74 20.54
C ALA A 6 -34.87 -0.08 20.26
N VAL A 7 -35.95 -0.87 20.14
CA VAL A 7 -37.29 -0.36 19.78
C VAL A 7 -37.87 0.54 20.88
N PRO A 8 -37.87 0.15 22.18
CA PRO A 8 -38.34 1.04 23.24
C PRO A 8 -37.47 2.29 23.41
N ALA A 9 -36.15 2.16 23.27
CA ALA A 9 -35.22 3.30 23.39
C ALA A 9 -35.44 4.32 22.26
N LEU A 10 -35.58 3.86 21.01
CA LEU A 10 -35.91 4.73 19.88
C LEU A 10 -37.27 5.39 20.08
N GLY A 11 -38.29 4.63 20.49
CA GLY A 11 -39.62 5.17 20.79
C GLY A 11 -39.59 6.27 21.85
N LEU A 12 -38.82 6.08 22.94
CA LEU A 12 -38.65 7.07 23.99
C LEU A 12 -37.93 8.33 23.50
N MET A 13 -36.91 8.18 22.64
CA MET A 13 -36.17 9.31 22.05
C MET A 13 -37.05 10.13 21.12
N ILE A 14 -37.84 9.48 20.26
CA ILE A 14 -38.80 10.16 19.38
C ILE A 14 -39.91 10.84 20.19
N TYR A 15 -40.44 10.17 21.22
CA TYR A 15 -41.42 10.77 22.13
C TYR A 15 -40.85 11.99 22.88
N ARG A 16 -39.59 11.91 23.34
CA ARG A 16 -38.90 13.04 23.97
C ARG A 16 -38.75 14.21 22.99
N ALA A 17 -38.29 13.95 21.77
CA ALA A 17 -38.12 14.99 20.75
C ALA A 17 -39.46 15.67 20.41
N TYR A 18 -40.54 14.88 20.31
CA TYR A 18 -41.89 15.37 20.09
C TYR A 18 -42.42 16.20 21.29
N SER A 19 -42.36 15.64 22.51
CA SER A 19 -42.88 16.31 23.72
C SER A 19 -42.14 17.59 24.08
N LYS A 20 -40.84 17.68 23.75
CA LYS A 20 -40.03 18.88 23.94
C LYS A 20 -39.99 19.81 22.74
N LYS A 21 -40.71 19.49 21.65
CA LYS A 21 -40.69 20.24 20.38
C LYS A 21 -39.28 20.53 19.88
N SER A 22 -38.35 19.60 20.09
CA SER A 22 -36.94 19.75 19.72
C SER A 22 -36.69 19.53 18.22
N LEU A 23 -37.62 18.84 17.54
CA LEU A 23 -37.59 18.57 16.10
C LEU A 23 -38.90 18.96 15.43
N THR A 24 -38.85 19.34 14.16
CA THR A 24 -40.04 19.50 13.31
C THR A 24 -40.66 18.13 12.97
N THR A 25 -41.88 18.10 12.42
CA THR A 25 -42.51 16.86 11.94
C THR A 25 -41.62 16.11 10.94
N GLY A 26 -41.02 16.83 9.98
CA GLY A 26 -40.04 16.24 9.06
C GLY A 26 -38.77 15.77 9.79
N GLY A 27 -38.29 16.53 10.78
CA GLY A 27 -37.16 16.15 11.62
C GLY A 27 -37.39 14.85 12.40
N LEU A 28 -38.61 14.63 12.91
CA LEU A 28 -38.99 13.39 13.60
C LEU A 28 -38.94 12.17 12.66
N VAL A 29 -39.38 12.32 11.41
CA VAL A 29 -39.31 11.25 10.41
C VAL A 29 -37.84 10.94 10.08
N ALA A 30 -37.03 11.96 9.80
CA ALA A 30 -35.60 11.79 9.53
C ALA A 30 -34.87 11.12 10.70
N ALA A 31 -35.13 11.55 11.93
CA ALA A 31 -34.56 10.95 13.15
C ALA A 31 -35.01 9.50 13.36
N THR A 32 -36.23 9.15 12.95
CA THR A 32 -36.72 7.77 13.00
C THR A 32 -35.95 6.90 12.00
N VAL A 33 -35.78 7.37 10.77
CA VAL A 33 -35.05 6.64 9.71
C VAL A 33 -33.58 6.41 10.10
N THR A 34 -32.87 7.46 10.51
CA THR A 34 -31.47 7.36 10.92
C THR A 34 -31.34 6.54 12.20
N GLY A 35 -32.28 6.68 13.15
CA GLY A 35 -32.36 5.86 14.35
C GLY A 35 -32.49 4.36 14.05
N ILE A 36 -33.33 3.97 13.07
CA ILE A 36 -33.45 2.58 12.62
C ILE A 36 -32.13 2.09 12.00
N ALA A 37 -31.51 2.88 11.11
CA ALA A 37 -30.25 2.52 10.47
C ALA A 37 -29.15 2.18 11.50
N HIS A 38 -29.07 2.94 12.60
CA HIS A 38 -28.13 2.69 13.69
C HIS A 38 -28.55 1.52 14.60
N ALA A 39 -29.85 1.33 14.83
CA ALA A 39 -30.38 0.26 15.68
C ALA A 39 -30.23 -1.15 15.08
N VAL A 40 -30.25 -1.25 13.74
CA VAL A 40 -30.09 -2.52 13.00
C VAL A 40 -28.68 -3.10 13.13
N HIS A 41 -27.70 -2.26 13.49
CA HIS A 41 -26.31 -2.65 13.66
C HIS A 41 -26.14 -3.70 14.78
N PRO A 42 -25.37 -4.79 14.60
CA PRO A 42 -25.19 -5.83 15.62
C PRO A 42 -24.64 -5.30 16.95
N TRP A 43 -23.62 -4.44 16.91
CA TRP A 43 -23.09 -3.77 18.10
C TRP A 43 -23.96 -2.58 18.52
N ASN A 44 -24.02 -2.30 19.81
CA ASN A 44 -24.81 -1.19 20.36
C ASN A 44 -24.20 0.19 20.06
N LEU A 45 -22.92 0.22 19.70
CA LEU A 45 -22.13 1.44 19.54
C LEU A 45 -22.81 2.53 18.68
N PRO A 46 -23.21 2.30 17.42
CA PRO A 46 -23.69 3.40 16.58
C PRO A 46 -24.97 4.05 17.12
N PHE A 47 -25.89 3.24 17.68
CA PHE A 47 -27.13 3.73 18.27
C PHE A 47 -26.87 4.54 19.55
N VAL A 48 -25.93 4.10 20.39
CA VAL A 48 -25.54 4.82 21.61
C VAL A 48 -24.90 6.16 21.27
N LEU A 49 -24.00 6.21 20.27
CA LEU A 49 -23.37 7.45 19.84
C LEU A 49 -24.39 8.47 19.32
N LEU A 50 -25.36 8.03 18.52
CA LEU A 50 -26.47 8.87 18.07
C LEU A 50 -27.27 9.45 19.25
N CYS A 51 -27.58 8.62 20.25
CA CYS A 51 -28.32 9.05 21.44
C CYS A 51 -27.53 10.07 22.28
N VAL A 52 -26.24 9.80 22.51
CA VAL A 52 -25.37 10.70 23.28
C VAL A 52 -25.19 12.02 22.55
N PHE A 53 -24.94 12.01 21.23
CA PHE A 53 -24.88 13.22 20.42
C PHE A 53 -26.17 14.04 20.52
N PHE A 54 -27.34 13.41 20.34
CA PHE A 54 -28.62 14.12 20.42
C PHE A 54 -28.86 14.75 21.79
N LEU A 55 -28.64 14.01 22.88
CA LEU A 55 -28.87 14.49 24.24
C LEU A 55 -27.87 15.57 24.65
N ALA A 56 -26.59 15.38 24.33
CA ALA A 56 -25.53 16.32 24.64
C ALA A 56 -25.68 17.61 23.81
N GLY A 57 -25.92 17.49 22.51
CA GLY A 57 -26.20 18.60 21.60
C GLY A 57 -27.41 19.42 22.05
N THR A 58 -28.55 18.77 22.30
CA THR A 58 -29.76 19.46 22.81
C THR A 58 -29.49 20.21 24.11
N ARG A 59 -28.66 19.65 25.00
CA ARG A 59 -28.33 20.28 26.27
C ARG A 59 -27.49 21.54 26.09
N VAL A 60 -26.48 21.54 25.21
CA VAL A 60 -25.65 22.73 24.97
C VAL A 60 -26.40 23.82 24.21
N THR A 61 -27.34 23.46 23.32
CA THR A 61 -28.24 24.42 22.66
C THR A 61 -29.07 25.23 23.68
N HIS A 62 -29.54 24.62 24.77
CA HIS A 62 -30.30 25.33 25.80
C HIS A 62 -29.45 26.08 26.85
N VAL A 63 -28.12 26.02 26.80
CA VAL A 63 -27.27 26.76 27.76
C VAL A 63 -27.33 28.25 27.46
N LYS A 64 -27.90 29.03 28.39
CA LYS A 64 -28.05 30.50 28.28
C LYS A 64 -28.70 30.97 26.96
N GLU A 65 -29.70 30.24 26.50
CA GLU A 65 -30.45 30.51 25.27
C GLU A 65 -30.93 31.97 25.17
N ASP A 66 -31.46 32.55 26.26
CA ASP A 66 -31.89 33.96 26.32
C ASP A 66 -30.78 34.98 26.06
N VAL A 67 -29.53 34.60 26.33
CA VAL A 67 -28.34 35.43 26.09
C VAL A 67 -27.89 35.26 24.64
N LYS A 68 -27.85 34.03 24.14
CA LYS A 68 -27.47 33.71 22.75
C LYS A 68 -28.40 34.40 21.76
N ALA A 69 -29.70 34.40 22.06
CA ALA A 69 -30.72 35.02 21.20
C ALA A 69 -30.60 36.55 21.04
N LYS A 70 -29.77 37.18 21.89
CA LYS A 70 -29.47 38.61 21.82
C LYS A 70 -28.17 38.91 21.05
N LEU A 71 -27.38 37.90 20.68
CA LEU A 71 -26.09 38.07 20.01
C LEU A 71 -26.20 38.13 18.49
N THR A 72 -27.23 37.50 17.90
CA THR A 72 -27.52 37.51 16.46
C THR A 72 -28.91 38.07 16.16
N LEU A 73 -29.24 38.28 14.87
CA LEU A 73 -30.54 38.74 14.40
C LEU A 73 -31.16 37.71 13.46
N ALA A 74 -32.44 37.39 13.63
CA ALA A 74 -33.13 36.57 12.64
C ALA A 74 -33.39 37.38 11.35
N SER A 75 -33.32 36.72 10.19
CA SER A 75 -33.54 37.33 8.87
C SER A 75 -34.89 38.10 8.74
N LYS A 76 -35.90 37.73 9.54
CA LYS A 76 -37.25 38.33 9.62
C LYS A 76 -37.41 39.46 10.67
N GLY A 77 -36.35 39.87 11.39
CA GLY A 77 -36.34 41.08 12.23
C GLY A 77 -36.77 40.91 13.70
N ALA A 78 -37.00 39.70 14.18
CA ALA A 78 -37.17 39.40 15.62
C ALA A 78 -35.81 39.08 16.29
N PRO A 79 -35.64 39.27 17.62
CA PRO A 79 -34.49 38.70 18.34
C PRO A 79 -34.50 37.18 18.15
N GLY A 80 -33.42 36.63 17.58
CA GLY A 80 -33.40 35.30 16.97
C GLY A 80 -33.04 34.20 17.95
N GLY A 81 -33.86 33.16 18.04
CA GLY A 81 -33.46 31.87 18.60
C GLY A 81 -33.63 30.79 17.52
N GLU A 82 -32.76 29.77 17.51
CA GLU A 82 -32.95 28.62 16.63
C GLU A 82 -34.25 27.90 16.97
N GLY A 83 -35.11 27.71 15.96
CA GLY A 83 -36.31 26.90 16.09
C GLY A 83 -36.00 25.39 16.19
N PRO A 84 -37.03 24.53 16.27
CA PRO A 84 -36.86 23.08 16.26
C PRO A 84 -36.05 22.61 15.04
N ARG A 85 -35.11 21.68 15.22
CA ARG A 85 -34.25 21.24 14.10
C ARG A 85 -35.09 20.53 13.02
N ASN A 86 -34.78 20.79 11.76
CA ASN A 86 -35.48 20.23 10.61
C ASN A 86 -34.84 18.92 10.11
N HIS A 87 -35.43 18.28 9.10
CA HIS A 87 -34.94 17.02 8.53
C HIS A 87 -33.55 17.17 7.88
N ILE A 88 -33.26 18.31 7.26
CA ILE A 88 -31.99 18.61 6.60
C ILE A 88 -30.87 18.62 7.65
N GLN A 89 -31.06 19.32 8.77
CA GLN A 89 -30.12 19.37 9.89
C GLN A 89 -29.89 17.99 10.52
N VAL A 90 -30.92 17.14 10.59
CA VAL A 90 -30.78 15.77 11.09
C VAL A 90 -29.91 14.94 10.14
N PHE A 91 -30.15 15.02 8.83
CA PHE A 91 -29.36 14.29 7.84
C PHE A 91 -27.92 14.79 7.73
N ALA A 92 -27.69 16.11 7.72
CA ALA A 92 -26.35 16.70 7.64
C ALA A 92 -25.40 16.14 8.71
N ASN A 93 -25.91 15.90 9.92
CA ASN A 93 -25.11 15.40 11.04
C ASN A 93 -25.01 13.86 11.13
N SER A 94 -25.99 13.12 10.60
CA SER A 94 -26.13 11.68 10.87
C SER A 94 -26.18 10.77 9.64
N LEU A 95 -26.27 11.31 8.42
CA LEU A 95 -26.40 10.51 7.20
C LEU A 95 -25.14 9.68 6.93
N VAL A 96 -23.95 10.28 7.01
CA VAL A 96 -22.67 9.57 6.80
C VAL A 96 -22.52 8.41 7.79
N ALA A 97 -22.70 8.69 9.10
CA ALA A 97 -22.69 7.64 10.11
C ALA A 97 -23.79 6.58 9.92
N SER A 98 -24.97 6.95 9.41
CA SER A 98 -26.05 6.00 9.10
C SER A 98 -25.62 5.03 8.00
N ILE A 99 -25.04 5.55 6.91
CA ILE A 99 -24.54 4.74 5.79
C ILE A 99 -23.43 3.81 6.28
N LEU A 100 -22.42 4.34 6.98
CA LEU A 100 -21.32 3.54 7.52
C LEU A 100 -21.80 2.47 8.49
N SER A 101 -22.81 2.77 9.32
CA SER A 101 -23.42 1.80 10.23
C SER A 101 -24.12 0.66 9.48
N VAL A 102 -24.86 0.96 8.42
CA VAL A 102 -25.52 -0.08 7.61
C VAL A 102 -24.48 -0.93 6.86
N LEU A 103 -23.45 -0.31 6.29
CA LEU A 103 -22.35 -1.02 5.61
C LEU A 103 -21.59 -1.93 6.57
N HIS A 104 -21.26 -1.45 7.76
CA HIS A 104 -20.56 -2.26 8.76
C HIS A 104 -21.46 -3.39 9.30
N ALA A 105 -22.75 -3.14 9.49
CA ALA A 105 -23.71 -4.19 9.84
C ALA A 105 -23.78 -5.28 8.75
N TYR A 106 -23.76 -4.90 7.48
CA TYR A 106 -23.70 -5.82 6.36
C TYR A 106 -22.39 -6.62 6.34
N GLN A 107 -21.25 -5.95 6.51
CA GLN A 107 -19.93 -6.59 6.60
C GLN A 107 -19.87 -7.64 7.72
N LEU A 108 -20.35 -7.31 8.92
CA LEU A 108 -20.42 -8.26 10.03
C LEU A 108 -21.33 -9.46 9.71
N ARG A 109 -22.49 -9.24 9.09
CA ARG A 109 -23.39 -10.34 8.70
C ARG A 109 -22.76 -11.25 7.64
N GLN A 110 -22.03 -10.69 6.69
CA GLN A 110 -21.29 -11.48 5.71
C GLN A 110 -20.21 -12.35 6.37
N ARG A 111 -19.42 -11.78 7.29
CA ARG A 111 -18.40 -12.52 8.05
C ARG A 111 -19.01 -13.63 8.92
N VAL A 112 -20.16 -13.38 9.55
CA VAL A 112 -20.88 -14.42 10.29
C VAL A 112 -21.35 -15.53 9.35
N SER A 113 -21.89 -15.18 8.18
CA SER A 113 -22.42 -16.13 7.19
C SER A 113 -21.33 -17.00 6.55
N SER A 114 -20.13 -16.46 6.30
CA SER A 114 -19.01 -17.23 5.76
C SER A 114 -18.49 -18.29 6.73
N VAL A 115 -18.55 -18.00 8.04
CA VAL A 115 -17.99 -18.85 9.09
C VAL A 115 -19.02 -19.86 9.64
N SER A 116 -20.31 -19.50 9.68
CA SER A 116 -21.38 -20.33 10.28
C SER A 116 -21.78 -21.55 9.45
N LYS A 117 -21.26 -21.71 8.22
CA LYS A 117 -21.57 -22.89 7.37
C LYS A 117 -20.95 -24.20 7.88
N HIS A 118 -19.96 -24.14 8.78
CA HIS A 118 -19.21 -25.33 9.21
C HIS A 118 -19.12 -25.54 10.74
N GLN A 119 -19.40 -24.52 11.58
CA GLN A 119 -19.29 -24.62 13.05
C GLN A 119 -20.19 -23.60 13.79
N THR A 120 -20.50 -23.88 15.06
CA THR A 120 -21.24 -22.95 15.96
C THR A 120 -20.33 -21.83 16.47
N VAL A 121 -20.71 -20.57 16.21
CA VAL A 121 -19.95 -19.38 16.64
C VAL A 121 -20.24 -19.04 18.11
N PRO A 122 -19.22 -18.88 18.98
CA PRO A 122 -19.39 -18.40 20.34
C PRO A 122 -20.01 -16.98 20.41
N GLU A 123 -20.99 -16.75 21.29
CA GLU A 123 -21.64 -15.45 21.44
C GLU A 123 -20.61 -14.38 21.87
N GLY A 124 -20.47 -13.31 21.09
CA GLY A 124 -19.55 -12.20 21.38
C GLY A 124 -18.15 -12.33 20.77
N SER A 125 -17.87 -13.37 19.96
CA SER A 125 -16.57 -13.54 19.31
C SER A 125 -16.25 -12.50 18.23
N PHE A 126 -17.27 -11.96 17.55
CA PHE A 126 -17.13 -10.88 16.56
C PHE A 126 -16.92 -9.52 17.23
N CYS A 127 -15.65 -9.24 17.51
CA CYS A 127 -15.15 -8.05 18.20
C CYS A 127 -14.35 -7.13 17.26
N PHE A 128 -14.20 -5.87 17.67
CA PHE A 128 -13.35 -4.90 16.98
C PHE A 128 -11.88 -5.24 17.21
N ALA A 129 -11.22 -5.75 16.17
CA ALA A 129 -9.82 -6.18 16.21
C ALA A 129 -8.86 -5.00 15.98
N TRP A 130 -7.65 -5.10 16.52
CA TRP A 130 -6.58 -4.15 16.19
C TRP A 130 -6.24 -4.24 14.70
N GLY A 131 -6.11 -3.09 14.01
CA GLY A 131 -5.92 -3.04 12.55
C GLY A 131 -7.10 -3.59 11.73
N GLY A 132 -8.30 -3.64 12.33
CA GLY A 132 -9.54 -4.10 11.70
C GLY A 132 -10.63 -3.01 11.60
N ASP A 133 -11.72 -3.32 10.90
CA ASP A 133 -12.99 -2.57 10.79
C ASP A 133 -12.91 -1.05 10.69
N ILE A 134 -12.26 -0.56 9.63
CA ILE A 134 -12.12 0.88 9.31
C ILE A 134 -13.45 1.65 9.37
N LEU A 135 -14.58 1.02 9.02
CA LEU A 135 -15.90 1.65 9.06
C LEU A 135 -16.30 2.10 10.48
N VAL A 136 -15.85 1.38 11.52
CA VAL A 136 -16.11 1.73 12.93
C VAL A 136 -15.39 3.01 13.31
N VAL A 137 -14.14 3.17 12.84
CA VAL A 137 -13.35 4.39 13.02
C VAL A 137 -14.07 5.57 12.37
N GLY A 138 -14.58 5.39 11.14
CA GLY A 138 -15.38 6.41 10.44
C GLY A 138 -16.66 6.80 11.19
N ILE A 139 -17.40 5.83 11.77
CA ILE A 139 -18.62 6.12 12.57
C ILE A 139 -18.29 6.94 13.81
N ILE A 140 -17.22 6.60 14.54
CA ILE A 140 -16.80 7.33 15.74
C ILE A 140 -16.32 8.73 15.35
N ALA A 141 -15.51 8.85 14.30
CA ALA A 141 -15.01 10.12 13.81
C ALA A 141 -16.13 11.06 13.36
N ASN A 142 -17.16 10.56 12.66
CA ASN A 142 -18.34 11.34 12.30
C ASN A 142 -18.94 12.02 13.54
N TYR A 143 -19.34 11.21 14.54
CA TYR A 143 -20.02 11.72 15.72
C TYR A 143 -19.11 12.61 16.58
N ALA A 144 -17.82 12.31 16.64
CA ALA A 144 -16.85 13.15 17.35
C ALA A 144 -16.73 14.52 16.69
N ALA A 145 -16.69 14.57 15.36
CA ALA A 145 -16.58 15.80 14.58
C ALA A 145 -17.86 16.66 14.67
N VAL A 146 -19.06 16.07 14.46
CA VAL A 146 -20.32 16.83 14.55
C VAL A 146 -20.63 17.26 15.99
N ALA A 147 -20.23 16.48 17.00
CA ALA A 147 -20.35 16.89 18.40
C ALA A 147 -19.38 18.02 18.74
N ALA A 148 -18.14 17.94 18.26
CA ALA A 148 -17.16 19.01 18.44
C ALA A 148 -17.64 20.31 17.81
N ASP A 149 -18.18 20.24 16.59
CA ASP A 149 -18.72 21.42 15.93
C ASP A 149 -19.92 22.01 16.70
N THR A 150 -20.91 21.18 17.05
CA THR A 150 -22.09 21.60 17.82
C THR A 150 -21.69 22.26 19.15
N PHE A 151 -20.71 21.70 19.87
CA PHE A 151 -20.26 22.29 21.13
C PHE A 151 -19.48 23.60 20.92
N SER A 152 -18.65 23.64 19.88
CA SER A 152 -17.84 24.81 19.53
C SER A 152 -18.71 26.00 19.16
N SER A 153 -19.74 25.79 18.32
CA SER A 153 -20.66 26.85 17.90
C SER A 153 -21.57 27.31 19.05
N GLU A 154 -22.20 26.38 19.76
CA GLU A 154 -23.22 26.68 20.78
C GLU A 154 -22.66 27.31 22.06
N LEU A 155 -21.44 26.96 22.46
CA LEU A 155 -20.78 27.51 23.64
C LEU A 155 -19.75 28.59 23.29
N GLY A 156 -19.15 28.51 22.09
CA GLY A 156 -18.15 29.48 21.63
C GLY A 156 -18.72 30.87 21.40
N ILE A 157 -20.00 30.99 21.02
CA ILE A 157 -20.68 32.28 20.87
C ILE A 157 -20.78 33.06 22.19
N LEU A 158 -20.69 32.38 23.33
CA LEU A 158 -20.73 32.97 24.68
C LEU A 158 -19.36 33.46 25.18
N ALA A 159 -18.31 33.40 24.35
CA ALA A 159 -16.97 33.82 24.73
C ALA A 159 -16.93 35.32 25.13
N LYS A 160 -16.13 35.64 26.16
CA LYS A 160 -15.98 37.03 26.65
C LYS A 160 -15.20 37.94 25.68
N GLY A 161 -14.37 37.35 24.80
CA GLY A 161 -13.57 38.07 23.81
C GLY A 161 -14.16 37.95 22.40
N PRO A 162 -13.88 38.91 21.49
CA PRO A 162 -14.40 38.86 20.13
C PRO A 162 -13.79 37.68 19.34
N PRO A 163 -14.62 36.92 18.57
CA PRO A 163 -14.14 35.88 17.68
C PRO A 163 -13.13 36.39 16.64
N ARG A 164 -12.30 35.49 16.12
CA ARG A 164 -11.31 35.78 15.09
C ARG A 164 -11.58 34.95 13.84
N LEU A 165 -11.54 35.57 12.67
CA LEU A 165 -11.80 34.86 11.42
C LEU A 165 -10.62 33.94 11.06
N ILE A 166 -10.86 32.63 10.95
CA ILE A 166 -9.81 31.61 10.77
C ILE A 166 -9.05 31.72 9.43
N THR A 167 -9.71 32.19 8.37
CA THR A 167 -9.09 32.39 7.05
C THR A 167 -8.37 33.73 6.91
N SER A 168 -8.47 34.61 7.91
CA SER A 168 -7.78 35.90 7.88
C SER A 168 -6.31 35.73 8.27
N PRO A 169 -5.33 36.09 7.42
CA PRO A 169 -3.92 36.01 7.78
C PRO A 169 -3.54 36.82 9.03
N THR A 170 -4.31 37.86 9.34
CA THR A 170 -4.12 38.72 10.52
C THR A 170 -5.02 38.34 11.71
N PHE A 171 -5.81 37.26 11.59
CA PHE A 171 -6.81 36.82 12.57
C PHE A 171 -7.69 37.98 13.04
N ARG A 172 -8.23 38.74 12.08
CA ARG A 172 -9.05 39.91 12.36
C ARG A 172 -10.27 39.56 13.23
N LYS A 173 -10.63 40.48 14.12
CA LYS A 173 -11.80 40.34 14.99
C LYS A 173 -13.07 40.47 14.18
N VAL A 174 -14.02 39.55 14.39
CA VAL A 174 -15.33 39.53 13.74
C VAL A 174 -16.44 39.46 14.79
N PRO A 175 -17.67 39.89 14.47
CA PRO A 175 -18.80 39.79 15.40
C PRO A 175 -19.14 38.32 15.75
N PRO A 176 -19.68 38.06 16.96
CA PRO A 176 -20.27 36.78 17.32
C PRO A 176 -21.32 36.31 16.30
N GLY A 177 -21.32 35.01 15.98
CA GLY A 177 -22.18 34.40 14.96
C GLY A 177 -21.62 34.45 13.53
N THR A 178 -20.42 35.00 13.31
CA THR A 178 -19.78 34.97 11.98
C THR A 178 -19.29 33.56 11.66
N ASN A 179 -19.68 33.01 10.51
CA ASN A 179 -19.17 31.72 10.01
C ASN A 179 -17.65 31.78 9.86
N GLY A 180 -16.97 30.84 10.52
CA GLY A 180 -15.52 30.77 10.65
C GLY A 180 -14.87 31.73 11.65
N GLY A 181 -15.67 32.39 12.48
CA GLY A 181 -15.20 33.09 13.67
C GLY A 181 -14.89 32.13 14.81
N VAL A 182 -13.61 31.92 15.11
CA VAL A 182 -13.17 31.00 16.18
C VAL A 182 -12.83 31.73 17.47
N THR A 183 -13.09 31.07 18.60
CA THR A 183 -12.68 31.52 19.94
C THR A 183 -11.98 30.39 20.69
N LEU A 184 -11.10 30.71 21.65
CA LEU A 184 -10.49 29.69 22.52
C LEU A 184 -11.55 28.90 23.30
N THR A 185 -12.64 29.55 23.70
CA THR A 185 -13.77 28.90 24.37
C THR A 185 -14.48 27.92 23.43
N GLY A 186 -14.70 28.29 22.16
CA GLY A 186 -15.26 27.40 21.15
C GLY A 186 -14.38 26.19 20.88
N LEU A 187 -13.07 26.39 20.69
CA LEU A 187 -12.12 25.28 20.49
C LEU A 187 -12.06 24.32 21.70
N ALA A 188 -12.05 24.87 22.92
CA ALA A 188 -12.09 24.05 24.13
C ALA A 188 -13.42 23.30 24.29
N ALA A 189 -14.54 23.93 23.93
CA ALA A 189 -15.85 23.29 23.91
C ALA A 189 -15.93 22.18 22.85
N GLY A 190 -15.36 22.40 21.66
CA GLY A 190 -15.29 21.38 20.62
C GLY A 190 -14.44 20.18 21.02
N LEU A 191 -13.31 20.40 21.68
CA LEU A 191 -12.51 19.32 22.27
C LEU A 191 -13.31 18.52 23.30
N LEU A 192 -14.09 19.19 24.16
CA LEU A 192 -14.96 18.53 25.13
C LEU A 192 -16.06 17.70 24.44
N GLY A 193 -16.70 18.23 23.40
CA GLY A 193 -17.72 17.52 22.62
C GLY A 193 -17.16 16.24 21.98
N SER A 194 -15.99 16.34 21.35
CA SER A 194 -15.26 15.19 20.81
C SER A 194 -14.91 14.17 21.90
N MET A 195 -14.34 14.62 23.02
CA MET A 195 -13.94 13.76 24.14
C MET A 195 -15.12 12.98 24.72
N ILE A 196 -16.31 13.58 24.84
CA ILE A 196 -17.52 12.89 25.32
C ILE A 196 -17.89 11.73 24.39
N ILE A 197 -17.90 11.97 23.07
CA ILE A 197 -18.24 10.94 22.09
C ILE A 197 -17.20 9.82 22.08
N VAL A 198 -15.91 10.17 22.06
CA VAL A 198 -14.84 9.18 22.00
C VAL A 198 -14.74 8.38 23.31
N THR A 199 -14.93 9.02 24.46
CA THR A 199 -15.00 8.29 25.74
C THR A 199 -16.18 7.31 25.74
N THR A 200 -17.35 7.75 25.25
CA THR A 200 -18.51 6.88 25.10
C THR A 200 -18.21 5.71 24.17
N SER A 201 -17.55 5.95 23.04
CA SER A 201 -17.20 4.86 22.12
C SER A 201 -16.28 3.84 22.78
N MET A 202 -15.28 4.28 23.56
CA MET A 202 -14.37 3.35 24.25
C MET A 202 -15.08 2.39 25.22
N PHE A 203 -16.24 2.77 25.77
CA PHE A 203 -17.04 1.89 26.64
C PHE A 203 -17.93 0.91 25.87
N PHE A 204 -18.43 1.29 24.69
CA PHE A 204 -19.46 0.54 23.95
C PHE A 204 -18.93 -0.20 22.72
N VAL A 205 -17.69 0.06 22.30
CA VAL A 205 -16.98 -0.74 21.31
C VAL A 205 -16.65 -2.11 21.92
N PRO A 206 -17.06 -3.22 21.28
CA PRO A 206 -16.69 -4.55 21.73
C PRO A 206 -15.25 -4.87 21.30
N PHE A 207 -14.26 -4.32 21.99
CA PHE A 207 -12.85 -4.56 21.67
C PHE A 207 -12.47 -6.03 21.84
N CYS A 208 -11.72 -6.57 20.87
CA CYS A 208 -11.10 -7.87 21.05
C CYS A 208 -10.15 -7.83 22.25
N ASN A 209 -10.17 -8.91 23.03
CA ASN A 209 -9.37 -9.11 24.22
C ASN A 209 -8.73 -10.51 24.20
N GLN A 210 -7.91 -10.83 25.20
CA GLN A 210 -7.18 -12.10 25.24
C GLN A 210 -8.08 -13.34 25.27
N GLN A 211 -9.33 -13.22 25.73
CA GLN A 211 -10.28 -14.34 25.76
C GLN A 211 -10.93 -14.59 24.40
N THR A 212 -11.06 -13.55 23.57
CA THR A 212 -11.58 -13.66 22.20
C THR A 212 -10.49 -14.00 21.18
N ALA A 213 -9.21 -13.83 21.55
CA ALA A 213 -8.08 -14.19 20.71
C ALA A 213 -8.05 -15.71 20.46
N GLY A 214 -7.98 -16.12 19.19
CA GLY A 214 -8.00 -17.54 18.79
C GLY A 214 -9.38 -18.20 18.77
N GLN A 215 -10.46 -17.47 19.10
CA GLN A 215 -11.83 -17.96 18.92
C GLN A 215 -12.35 -17.70 17.52
N LEU A 216 -13.29 -18.55 17.05
CA LEU A 216 -13.92 -18.44 15.75
C LEU A 216 -14.66 -17.09 15.60
N GLY A 217 -14.14 -16.19 14.75
CA GLY A 217 -14.65 -14.83 14.54
C GLY A 217 -13.96 -13.73 15.37
N GLY A 218 -13.02 -14.08 16.25
CA GLY A 218 -12.19 -13.15 17.02
C GLY A 218 -10.94 -12.70 16.25
N GLY A 219 -10.48 -11.47 16.50
CA GLY A 219 -9.26 -10.92 15.90
C GLY A 219 -8.21 -10.51 16.93
N LEU A 220 -7.15 -9.82 16.47
CA LEU A 220 -6.05 -9.37 17.31
C LEU A 220 -6.56 -8.54 18.51
N PRO A 221 -6.15 -8.89 19.74
CA PRO A 221 -6.60 -8.20 20.94
C PRO A 221 -6.00 -6.79 21.03
N TRP A 222 -6.78 -5.85 21.57
CA TRP A 222 -6.31 -4.49 21.81
C TRP A 222 -5.49 -4.40 23.10
N THR A 223 -4.30 -3.80 23.01
CA THR A 223 -3.53 -3.39 24.21
C THR A 223 -4.10 -2.11 24.81
N GLN A 224 -3.83 -1.88 26.11
CA GLN A 224 -4.27 -0.63 26.77
C GLN A 224 -3.65 0.61 26.11
N SER A 225 -2.39 0.52 25.67
CA SER A 225 -1.69 1.62 24.97
C SER A 225 -2.38 1.95 23.65
N GLN A 226 -2.72 0.95 22.83
CA GLN A 226 -3.44 1.14 21.57
C GLN A 226 -4.82 1.76 21.77
N ARG A 227 -5.56 1.35 22.82
CA ARG A 227 -6.86 1.97 23.15
C ARG A 227 -6.70 3.43 23.55
N ASN A 228 -5.69 3.74 24.37
CA ASN A 228 -5.39 5.12 24.75
C ASN A 228 -4.98 5.96 23.53
N MET A 229 -4.20 5.40 22.61
CA MET A 229 -3.78 6.07 21.38
C MET A 229 -4.97 6.33 20.45
N LEU A 230 -5.85 5.34 20.24
CA LEU A 230 -7.08 5.51 19.47
C LEU A 230 -7.98 6.58 20.10
N MET A 231 -8.15 6.53 21.41
CA MET A 231 -8.95 7.51 22.17
C MET A 231 -8.39 8.93 22.00
N PHE A 232 -7.09 9.10 22.19
CA PHE A 232 -6.44 10.41 22.03
C PHE A 232 -6.51 10.90 20.58
N GLY A 233 -6.15 10.04 19.62
CA GLY A 233 -6.16 10.35 18.19
C GLY A 233 -7.54 10.75 17.69
N LEU A 234 -8.58 9.98 17.99
CA LEU A 234 -9.96 10.30 17.60
C LEU A 234 -10.51 11.53 18.33
N THR A 235 -10.06 11.80 19.57
CA THR A 235 -10.48 13.01 20.29
C THR A 235 -9.94 14.27 19.60
N ILE A 236 -8.65 14.27 19.26
CA ILE A 236 -8.03 15.37 18.51
C ILE A 236 -8.63 15.46 17.11
N TRP A 237 -8.80 14.34 16.41
CA TRP A 237 -9.39 14.31 15.08
C TRP A 237 -10.80 14.89 15.08
N GLY A 238 -11.67 14.47 16.00
CA GLY A 238 -13.01 15.05 16.15
C GLY A 238 -12.96 16.56 16.46
N ALA A 239 -12.04 17.02 17.31
CA ALA A 239 -11.88 18.45 17.60
C ALA A 239 -11.48 19.26 16.36
N LEU A 240 -10.61 18.71 15.50
CA LEU A 240 -10.26 19.30 14.20
C LEU A 240 -11.47 19.42 13.27
N GLY A 241 -12.52 18.61 13.47
CA GLY A 241 -13.78 18.73 12.73
C GLY A 241 -14.41 20.12 12.89
N SER A 242 -14.44 20.68 14.10
CA SER A 242 -14.94 22.06 14.33
C SER A 242 -14.06 23.14 13.68
N VAL A 243 -12.77 22.86 13.53
CA VAL A 243 -11.81 23.75 12.85
C VAL A 243 -12.04 23.70 11.35
N LEU A 244 -12.23 22.49 10.79
CA LEU A 244 -12.56 22.28 9.39
C LEU A 244 -13.90 22.92 9.04
N ASP A 245 -14.93 22.76 9.88
CA ASP A 245 -16.22 23.42 9.71
C ASP A 245 -16.05 24.94 9.67
N SER A 246 -15.33 25.51 10.65
CA SER A 246 -15.03 26.95 10.69
C SER A 246 -14.27 27.43 9.45
N PHE A 247 -13.34 26.63 8.93
CA PHE A 247 -12.58 26.96 7.72
C PHE A 247 -13.47 26.93 6.47
N LEU A 248 -14.25 25.86 6.29
CA LEU A 248 -15.19 25.71 5.19
C LEU A 248 -16.27 26.79 5.25
N GLY A 249 -16.80 27.10 6.44
CA GLY A 249 -17.77 28.16 6.67
C GLY A 249 -17.23 29.55 6.35
N ALA A 250 -15.98 29.85 6.74
CA ALA A 250 -15.33 31.12 6.38
C ALA A 250 -15.16 31.32 4.86
N ILE A 251 -15.04 30.24 4.08
CA ILE A 251 -14.81 30.28 2.63
C ILE A 251 -16.14 30.22 1.87
N PHE A 252 -17.00 29.26 2.19
CA PHE A 252 -18.15 28.88 1.38
C PHE A 252 -19.50 29.35 1.90
N GLN A 253 -19.59 29.83 3.15
CA GLN A 253 -20.83 30.35 3.72
C GLN A 253 -20.76 31.87 3.87
N ARG A 254 -21.78 32.54 3.34
CA ARG A 254 -21.90 33.99 3.47
C ARG A 254 -22.41 34.37 4.87
N SER A 255 -21.59 35.09 5.63
CA SER A 255 -22.02 35.79 6.85
C SER A 255 -22.42 37.22 6.54
N VAL A 256 -23.61 37.65 6.98
CA VAL A 256 -24.14 38.99 6.70
C VAL A 256 -24.30 39.78 8.00
N ARG A 257 -23.70 40.96 8.07
CA ARG A 257 -23.79 41.87 9.21
C ARG A 257 -24.78 42.99 8.93
N ASP A 258 -25.68 43.23 9.87
CA ASP A 258 -26.57 44.40 9.85
C ASP A 258 -25.81 45.66 10.29
N VAL A 259 -25.88 46.71 9.48
CA VAL A 259 -25.06 47.93 9.67
C VAL A 259 -25.52 48.76 10.88
N ARG A 260 -26.80 48.66 11.26
CA ARG A 260 -27.39 49.45 12.35
C ARG A 260 -27.11 48.85 13.72
N SER A 261 -27.22 47.54 13.83
CA SER A 261 -27.01 46.80 15.08
C SER A 261 -25.57 46.28 15.25
N GLY A 262 -24.83 46.15 14.14
CA GLY A 262 -23.52 45.54 14.11
C GLY A 262 -23.52 44.02 14.33
N LYS A 263 -24.68 43.37 14.35
CA LYS A 263 -24.86 41.93 14.62
C LYS A 263 -24.96 41.13 13.31
N ILE A 264 -24.64 39.85 13.40
CA ILE A 264 -24.80 38.90 12.29
C ILE A 264 -26.27 38.51 12.15
N VAL A 265 -26.73 38.43 10.91
CA VAL A 265 -28.05 37.99 10.52
C VAL A 265 -28.00 36.51 10.16
N GLU A 266 -28.84 35.70 10.81
CA GLU A 266 -28.94 34.25 10.58
C GLU A 266 -30.23 33.92 9.79
N GLY A 267 -30.12 32.96 8.87
CA GLY A 267 -31.26 32.42 8.14
C GLY A 267 -32.00 31.33 8.94
N GLU A 268 -33.30 31.20 8.70
CA GLU A 268 -34.13 30.21 9.39
C GLU A 268 -33.71 28.79 8.97
N GLY A 269 -33.48 27.88 9.93
CA GLY A 269 -33.08 26.50 9.63
C GLY A 269 -31.70 26.34 8.95
N GLY A 270 -30.84 27.36 9.02
CA GLY A 270 -29.52 27.36 8.38
C GLY A 270 -29.51 27.81 6.92
N GLU A 271 -30.62 28.35 6.41
CA GLU A 271 -30.74 28.85 5.03
C GLU A 271 -29.94 30.14 4.78
N ARG A 272 -29.72 30.46 3.51
CA ARG A 272 -28.95 31.63 3.07
C ARG A 272 -29.71 32.94 3.32
N VAL A 273 -28.98 34.00 3.70
CA VAL A 273 -29.56 35.33 3.97
C VAL A 273 -29.52 36.21 2.72
N LEU A 274 -30.68 36.70 2.29
CA LEU A 274 -30.83 37.59 1.13
C LEU A 274 -30.35 39.03 1.44
N ILE A 275 -29.67 39.65 0.47
CA ILE A 275 -29.24 41.07 0.48
C ILE A 275 -29.83 41.78 -0.75
N THR A 276 -30.31 43.02 -0.58
CA THR A 276 -30.70 43.91 -1.69
C THR A 276 -29.46 44.59 -2.30
N SER A 277 -29.21 44.38 -3.59
CA SER A 277 -28.07 44.99 -4.30
C SER A 277 -28.27 46.50 -4.55
N PRO A 278 -27.25 47.37 -4.36
CA PRO A 278 -27.28 48.72 -4.88
C PRO A 278 -26.87 48.72 -6.37
N THR A 279 -27.68 49.35 -7.21
CA THR A 279 -27.49 49.65 -8.65
C THR A 279 -27.47 48.46 -9.62
N GLY A 280 -28.42 48.48 -10.58
CA GLY A 280 -28.38 47.64 -11.78
C GLY A 280 -29.75 47.19 -12.29
N LYS A 281 -30.38 48.00 -13.14
CA LYS A 281 -31.40 47.48 -14.07
C LYS A 281 -30.77 46.34 -14.89
N SER A 282 -31.54 45.29 -15.14
CA SER A 282 -31.25 44.13 -16.01
C SER A 282 -30.66 42.89 -15.34
N GLU A 283 -31.53 42.09 -14.70
CA GLU A 283 -31.38 40.62 -14.74
C GLU A 283 -32.68 39.85 -14.40
N HIS A 284 -33.70 40.53 -13.88
CA HIS A 284 -34.99 39.88 -13.58
C HIS A 284 -35.87 39.56 -14.81
N ARG A 285 -35.59 40.14 -15.99
CA ARG A 285 -36.42 39.94 -17.20
C ARG A 285 -36.06 38.66 -17.97
N LYS A 286 -34.78 38.24 -17.96
CA LYS A 286 -34.33 37.01 -18.64
C LYS A 286 -34.80 35.73 -17.94
N ARG A 287 -34.90 35.74 -16.60
CA ARG A 287 -35.33 34.54 -15.85
C ARG A 287 -36.85 34.30 -15.94
N SER A 288 -37.66 35.35 -16.08
CA SER A 288 -39.11 35.23 -16.30
C SER A 288 -39.47 34.82 -17.72
N GLU A 289 -38.71 35.26 -18.73
CA GLU A 289 -38.92 34.87 -20.13
C GLU A 289 -38.48 33.41 -20.39
N VAL A 290 -37.41 32.94 -19.74
CA VAL A 290 -36.97 31.53 -19.82
C VAL A 290 -37.92 30.59 -19.06
N LYS A 291 -38.51 31.01 -17.93
CA LYS A 291 -39.54 30.23 -17.23
C LYS A 291 -40.89 30.22 -17.96
N ALA A 292 -41.23 31.29 -18.67
CA ALA A 292 -42.44 31.36 -19.49
C ALA A 292 -42.31 30.53 -20.79
N ALA A 293 -41.11 30.42 -21.36
CA ALA A 293 -40.83 29.53 -22.49
C ALA A 293 -40.76 28.03 -22.11
N ALA A 294 -40.43 27.72 -20.85
CA ALA A 294 -40.36 26.34 -20.35
C ALA A 294 -41.71 25.77 -19.88
N LEU A 295 -42.77 26.58 -19.80
CA LEU A 295 -44.11 26.19 -19.30
C LEU A 295 -45.20 26.24 -20.37
N SER A 296 -44.86 26.34 -21.66
CA SER A 296 -45.82 26.26 -22.76
C SER A 296 -46.11 24.82 -23.24
N GLY A 297 -46.02 23.85 -22.33
CA GLY A 297 -46.34 22.46 -22.62
C GLY A 297 -47.12 21.87 -21.45
N GLU A 298 -48.38 21.55 -21.71
CA GLU A 298 -49.29 20.75 -20.87
C GLU A 298 -50.09 21.47 -19.77
N GLY A 299 -51.39 21.60 -20.06
CA GLY A 299 -52.42 21.08 -19.15
C GLY A 299 -53.00 22.06 -18.13
N LYS A 300 -54.15 22.64 -18.49
CA LYS A 300 -55.09 23.25 -17.54
C LYS A 300 -55.51 22.23 -16.47
N GLU A 301 -55.23 22.51 -15.20
CA GLU A 301 -56.11 22.24 -14.04
C GLU A 301 -55.35 22.55 -12.74
N ALA A 302 -55.76 23.61 -12.04
CA ALA A 302 -55.69 23.80 -10.58
C ALA A 302 -55.89 25.30 -10.25
N VAL A 303 -57.12 25.77 -10.32
CA VAL A 303 -57.57 26.99 -9.65
C VAL A 303 -58.61 26.55 -8.63
N GLU A 304 -58.35 26.81 -7.35
CA GLU A 304 -59.27 27.08 -6.22
C GLU A 304 -58.37 27.12 -4.96
N LYS A 305 -58.56 27.92 -3.91
CA LYS A 305 -59.55 28.92 -3.49
C LYS A 305 -58.87 29.67 -2.33
N THR A 306 -59.09 30.96 -2.16
CA THR A 306 -58.86 31.61 -0.86
C THR A 306 -59.99 32.58 -0.62
N ASP A 307 -60.83 32.26 0.36
CA ASP A 307 -61.93 33.11 0.82
C ASP A 307 -61.50 33.86 2.10
N PRO A 308 -62.03 35.07 2.36
CA PRO A 308 -61.51 36.04 3.32
C PRO A 308 -62.33 36.12 4.63
N SER A 309 -61.72 36.62 5.70
CA SER A 309 -62.36 37.19 6.92
C SER A 309 -61.24 37.59 7.91
N ALA A 310 -61.29 38.64 8.72
CA ALA A 310 -62.22 39.75 9.01
C ALA A 310 -61.39 40.82 9.80
N VAL A 311 -61.51 42.12 9.47
CA VAL A 311 -62.13 43.23 10.29
C VAL A 311 -61.25 43.72 11.47
N ASP A 312 -60.99 45.00 11.78
CA ASP A 312 -61.39 46.34 11.30
C ASP A 312 -60.37 47.37 11.85
N GLY A 313 -60.41 48.63 11.36
CA GLY A 313 -59.87 49.77 12.14
C GLY A 313 -59.38 51.04 11.41
N SER A 314 -60.31 51.79 10.81
CA SER A 314 -60.37 53.26 10.62
C SER A 314 -59.29 54.05 9.85
N GLU A 315 -59.75 54.66 8.72
CA GLU A 315 -59.64 56.07 8.23
C GLU A 315 -58.28 56.79 8.36
N ASP A 316 -57.67 57.41 7.33
CA ASP A 316 -58.25 58.37 6.39
C ASP A 316 -57.30 58.68 5.19
N ALA A 317 -57.91 59.06 4.05
CA ALA A 317 -57.42 59.85 2.90
C ALA A 317 -56.00 59.67 2.27
N ASN A 318 -55.94 59.12 1.03
CA ASN A 318 -55.83 59.90 -0.23
C ASN A 318 -55.30 59.08 -1.42
N LYS A 319 -55.91 59.33 -2.59
CA LYS A 319 -55.63 58.75 -3.92
C LYS A 319 -54.15 58.87 -4.34
N TYR A 320 -53.57 57.75 -4.77
CA TYR A 320 -52.26 57.68 -5.41
C TYR A 320 -52.38 57.98 -6.91
N ASP A 321 -51.73 59.05 -7.37
CA ASP A 321 -51.58 59.42 -8.79
C ASP A 321 -50.18 58.99 -9.26
N ALA A 322 -50.12 58.17 -10.31
CA ALA A 322 -48.90 57.49 -10.75
C ALA A 322 -48.00 58.32 -11.68
N THR A 323 -48.18 59.64 -11.77
CA THR A 323 -47.49 60.47 -12.78
C THR A 323 -46.66 61.64 -12.26
N ASP A 324 -46.56 61.86 -10.95
CA ASP A 324 -45.74 62.95 -10.42
C ASP A 324 -44.23 62.61 -10.38
N LYS A 325 -43.44 63.33 -11.18
CA LYS A 325 -41.99 63.10 -11.41
C LYS A 325 -41.08 64.04 -10.60
N GLN A 326 -41.56 64.70 -9.55
CA GLN A 326 -40.69 65.48 -8.67
C GLN A 326 -41.00 65.27 -7.19
N ARG A 327 -40.46 64.19 -6.62
CA ARG A 327 -40.27 64.11 -5.16
C ARG A 327 -38.80 63.82 -4.83
N LYS A 328 -38.11 64.85 -4.34
CA LYS A 328 -36.80 64.71 -3.69
C LYS A 328 -36.96 63.74 -2.50
N GLN A 329 -36.11 62.71 -2.44
CA GLN A 329 -35.97 61.86 -1.26
C GLN A 329 -35.47 62.71 -0.09
N SER A 330 -36.38 63.01 0.83
CA SER A 330 -36.05 63.46 2.17
C SER A 330 -35.80 62.21 3.00
N PHE A 331 -34.52 61.92 3.27
CA PHE A 331 -33.90 61.14 4.35
C PHE A 331 -32.69 60.40 3.79
N GLY A 332 -31.52 61.00 4.00
CA GLY A 332 -30.24 60.39 3.69
C GLY A 332 -29.96 59.20 4.61
N ASP A 333 -29.75 58.05 4.00
CA ASP A 333 -28.45 57.37 4.01
C ASP A 333 -28.52 56.26 2.95
N GLU A 334 -27.94 56.49 1.77
CA GLU A 334 -27.71 55.46 0.74
C GLU A 334 -26.60 54.47 1.15
N LYS A 335 -26.69 53.91 2.37
CA LYS A 335 -25.80 52.83 2.81
C LYS A 335 -26.60 51.54 2.87
N ALA A 336 -26.07 50.48 2.26
CA ALA A 336 -26.67 49.15 2.32
C ALA A 336 -26.97 48.77 3.78
N SER A 337 -28.20 48.36 4.09
CA SER A 337 -28.60 47.98 5.45
C SER A 337 -27.88 46.72 5.95
N ARG A 338 -27.36 45.90 5.03
CA ARG A 338 -26.66 44.64 5.27
C ARG A 338 -25.36 44.59 4.46
N ILE A 339 -24.25 44.21 5.09
CA ILE A 339 -22.92 44.07 4.48
C ILE A 339 -22.42 42.64 4.68
N VAL A 340 -21.73 42.09 3.69
CA VAL A 340 -21.08 40.77 3.80
C VAL A 340 -19.86 40.86 4.71
N GLU A 341 -19.81 40.06 5.77
CA GLU A 341 -18.72 40.02 6.74
C GLU A 341 -17.65 38.96 6.38
N SER A 342 -18.06 37.79 5.90
CA SER A 342 -17.15 36.71 5.46
C SER A 342 -17.82 35.77 4.45
N GLY A 343 -16.99 35.01 3.73
CA GLY A 343 -17.37 33.91 2.85
C GLY A 343 -18.04 34.27 1.52
N TRP A 344 -18.05 33.28 0.63
CA TRP A 344 -18.76 33.30 -0.63
C TRP A 344 -20.14 32.67 -0.45
N ASP A 345 -21.10 33.00 -1.30
CA ASP A 345 -22.49 32.53 -1.17
C ASP A 345 -22.69 31.20 -1.92
N VAL A 346 -21.84 30.21 -1.63
CA VAL A 346 -21.75 28.95 -2.39
C VAL A 346 -22.51 27.82 -1.72
N LEU A 347 -22.38 27.67 -0.39
CA LEU A 347 -22.97 26.61 0.41
C LEU A 347 -23.76 27.19 1.60
N ASP A 348 -24.77 26.46 2.07
CA ASP A 348 -25.47 26.80 3.30
C ASP A 348 -24.88 26.12 4.56
N ASN A 349 -25.52 26.29 5.73
CA ASN A 349 -24.99 25.71 6.96
C ASN A 349 -25.02 24.17 6.98
N ASN A 350 -26.06 23.58 6.39
CA ASN A 350 -26.25 22.14 6.41
C ASN A 350 -25.29 21.45 5.43
N ASP A 351 -25.04 22.07 4.28
CA ASP A 351 -24.09 21.59 3.28
C ASP A 351 -22.65 21.47 3.84
N VAL A 352 -22.20 22.49 4.57
CA VAL A 352 -20.86 22.50 5.17
C VAL A 352 -20.75 21.47 6.29
N ASN A 353 -21.75 21.36 7.15
CA ASN A 353 -21.80 20.34 8.20
C ASN A 353 -21.71 18.93 7.61
N PHE A 354 -22.46 18.65 6.54
CA PHE A 354 -22.39 17.37 5.84
C PHE A 354 -21.01 17.12 5.23
N LEU A 355 -20.44 18.13 4.54
CA LEU A 355 -19.12 18.01 3.92
C LEU A 355 -18.03 17.76 4.95
N MET A 356 -18.06 18.49 6.07
CA MET A 356 -17.15 18.27 7.20
C MET A 356 -17.31 16.85 7.76
N ALA A 357 -18.52 16.42 8.07
CA ALA A 357 -18.78 15.08 8.60
C ALA A 357 -18.29 13.99 7.64
N PHE A 358 -18.50 14.15 6.33
CA PHE A 358 -18.02 13.26 5.29
C PHE A 358 -16.47 13.21 5.25
N SER A 359 -15.82 14.37 5.14
CA SER A 359 -14.36 14.47 5.06
C SER A 359 -13.67 13.94 6.31
N MET A 360 -14.19 14.24 7.50
CA MET A 360 -13.61 13.76 8.76
C MET A 360 -13.77 12.26 8.92
N SER A 361 -14.91 11.70 8.50
CA SER A 361 -15.14 10.24 8.52
C SER A 361 -14.18 9.53 7.57
N LEU A 362 -14.14 9.95 6.31
CA LEU A 362 -13.27 9.33 5.29
C LEU A 362 -11.79 9.50 5.61
N GLY A 363 -11.36 10.70 6.02
CA GLY A 363 -9.97 10.97 6.38
C GLY A 363 -9.48 10.11 7.55
N SER A 364 -10.33 9.86 8.56
CA SER A 364 -9.98 8.93 9.64
C SER A 364 -9.82 7.49 9.17
N MET A 365 -10.65 7.05 8.21
CA MET A 365 -10.57 5.73 7.61
C MET A 365 -9.31 5.56 6.77
N VAL A 366 -8.92 6.59 6.01
CA VAL A 366 -7.68 6.60 5.21
C VAL A 366 -6.44 6.57 6.11
N ILE A 367 -6.41 7.36 7.18
CA ILE A 367 -5.30 7.30 8.15
C ILE A 367 -5.22 5.92 8.82
N ALA A 368 -6.37 5.31 9.11
CA ALA A 368 -6.42 3.95 9.63
C ALA A 368 -5.97 2.90 8.59
N SER A 369 -6.22 3.10 7.29
CA SER A 369 -5.85 2.17 6.22
C SER A 369 -4.41 2.33 5.72
N TRP A 370 -3.78 3.49 5.87
CA TRP A 370 -2.39 3.77 5.44
C TRP A 370 -1.31 2.97 6.17
N THR A 371 -1.67 2.04 7.05
CA THR A 371 -0.75 1.29 7.91
C THR A 371 -0.58 -0.19 7.52
N THR A 372 -1.10 -0.62 6.37
CA THR A 372 -1.31 -2.04 6.05
C THR A 372 -0.04 -2.90 6.00
N ILE A 373 1.07 -2.46 5.40
CA ILE A 373 2.27 -3.33 5.29
C ILE A 373 3.06 -3.35 6.61
N SER A 374 3.42 -2.18 7.17
CA SER A 374 4.24 -2.11 8.38
C SER A 374 3.49 -2.52 9.66
N THR A 375 2.16 -2.38 9.69
CA THR A 375 1.35 -2.58 10.92
C THR A 375 0.45 -3.80 10.85
N ALA A 376 -0.04 -4.24 9.67
CA ALA A 376 -0.91 -5.42 9.58
C ALA A 376 -0.14 -6.68 9.16
N THR A 377 0.70 -6.62 8.13
CA THR A 377 1.40 -7.80 7.59
C THR A 377 2.38 -8.42 8.59
N LEU A 378 3.31 -7.63 9.13
CA LEU A 378 4.31 -8.15 10.07
C LEU A 378 3.71 -8.65 11.39
N GLN A 379 2.68 -7.96 11.90
CA GLN A 379 1.95 -8.38 13.10
C GLN A 379 1.13 -9.65 12.84
N PHE A 380 0.51 -9.76 11.66
CA PHE A 380 -0.20 -10.98 11.25
C PHE A 380 0.77 -12.17 11.14
N GLN A 381 1.91 -11.98 10.48
CA GLN A 381 2.97 -12.97 10.40
C GLN A 381 3.48 -13.37 11.79
N LEU A 382 3.71 -12.41 12.69
CA LEU A 382 4.09 -12.70 14.08
C LEU A 382 3.04 -13.55 14.80
N GLY A 383 1.76 -13.25 14.58
CA GLY A 383 0.64 -14.06 15.10
C GLY A 383 0.71 -15.51 14.62
N LEU A 384 1.02 -15.72 13.33
CA LEU A 384 1.18 -17.05 12.73
C LEU A 384 2.44 -17.77 13.22
N LEU A 385 3.56 -17.06 13.39
CA LEU A 385 4.77 -17.62 13.99
C LEU A 385 4.51 -18.09 15.43
N LYS A 386 3.74 -17.32 16.21
CA LYS A 386 3.32 -17.69 17.56
C LYS A 386 2.38 -18.90 17.57
N SER A 387 1.35 -18.92 16.73
CA SER A 387 0.34 -19.98 16.72
C SER A 387 0.86 -21.32 16.20
N THR A 388 1.83 -21.30 15.28
CA THR A 388 2.44 -22.50 14.71
C THR A 388 3.59 -23.07 15.57
N GLY A 389 4.02 -22.36 16.61
CA GLY A 389 5.14 -22.77 17.47
C GLY A 389 6.52 -22.34 16.97
N ARG A 390 6.62 -21.77 15.75
CA ARG A 390 7.86 -21.24 15.17
C ARG A 390 8.52 -20.20 16.08
N TYR A 391 7.74 -19.29 16.65
CA TYR A 391 8.23 -18.19 17.48
C TYR A 391 9.09 -18.63 18.67
N ASP A 392 8.80 -19.82 19.21
CA ASP A 392 9.43 -20.36 20.41
C ASP A 392 10.25 -21.63 20.14
N CYS A 393 10.50 -21.98 18.87
CA CYS A 393 11.15 -23.24 18.51
C CYS A 393 12.56 -23.39 19.09
N PHE A 394 13.30 -22.29 19.23
CA PHE A 394 14.63 -22.25 19.85
C PHE A 394 14.62 -22.36 21.39
N LYS A 395 13.46 -22.57 22.03
CA LYS A 395 13.42 -23.09 23.41
C LYS A 395 13.73 -24.59 23.49
N LEU A 396 13.93 -25.24 22.34
CA LEU A 396 14.40 -26.62 22.18
C LEU A 396 13.49 -27.69 22.80
N GLY A 397 12.20 -27.39 22.94
CA GLY A 397 11.18 -28.37 23.31
C GLY A 397 10.71 -29.19 22.12
N TRP A 398 10.26 -30.43 22.36
CA TRP A 398 9.58 -31.23 21.33
C TRP A 398 8.22 -30.62 20.98
N LEU A 399 7.90 -30.54 19.69
CA LEU A 399 6.62 -30.06 19.19
C LEU A 399 5.96 -31.14 18.30
N PRO A 400 4.63 -31.30 18.33
CA PRO A 400 3.94 -32.37 17.58
C PRO A 400 4.20 -32.38 16.07
N ILE A 401 4.54 -31.23 15.47
CA ILE A 401 4.87 -31.15 14.04
C ILE A 401 6.15 -31.91 13.68
N TYR A 402 7.04 -32.18 14.64
CA TYR A 402 8.28 -32.92 14.41
C TYR A 402 8.04 -34.40 14.10
N ASP A 403 6.87 -34.92 14.47
CA ASP A 403 6.41 -36.26 14.13
C ASP A 403 5.80 -36.35 12.72
N ASP A 404 5.72 -35.23 11.98
CA ASP A 404 5.22 -35.21 10.61
C ASP A 404 6.31 -35.59 9.60
N HIS A 405 6.10 -36.73 8.94
CA HIS A 405 7.00 -37.29 7.93
C HIS A 405 6.35 -37.40 6.55
N ARG A 406 5.28 -36.64 6.27
CA ARG A 406 4.56 -36.68 4.98
C ARG A 406 5.45 -36.30 3.79
N PHE A 407 6.42 -35.43 4.00
CA PHE A 407 7.35 -34.97 2.98
C PHE A 407 8.74 -35.58 3.22
N TRP A 408 9.23 -36.28 2.21
CA TRP A 408 10.57 -36.85 2.22
C TRP A 408 11.41 -36.24 1.07
N PRO A 409 12.70 -35.94 1.31
CA PRO A 409 13.44 -36.06 2.58
C PRO A 409 13.22 -34.89 3.55
N VAL A 410 12.56 -33.83 3.11
CA VAL A 410 12.47 -32.56 3.84
C VAL A 410 11.20 -32.50 4.69
N PRO A 411 11.29 -32.51 6.03
CA PRO A 411 10.12 -32.38 6.89
C PRO A 411 9.59 -30.93 6.92
N PRO A 412 8.30 -30.70 7.25
CA PRO A 412 7.67 -29.38 7.24
C PRO A 412 8.38 -28.31 8.08
N HIS A 413 8.96 -28.71 9.22
CA HIS A 413 9.61 -27.77 10.15
C HIS A 413 11.05 -27.41 9.76
N LEU A 414 11.61 -28.02 8.72
CA LEU A 414 13.02 -27.86 8.37
C LEU A 414 13.42 -26.39 8.14
N PHE A 415 12.48 -25.59 7.63
CA PHE A 415 12.72 -24.20 7.24
C PHE A 415 12.40 -23.18 8.33
N TRP A 416 12.00 -23.61 9.53
CA TRP A 416 11.55 -22.70 10.60
C TRP A 416 12.62 -21.71 11.04
N ASP A 417 13.89 -22.11 11.04
CA ASP A 417 15.03 -21.24 11.30
C ASP A 417 15.05 -20.07 10.29
N SER A 418 14.86 -20.37 9.01
CA SER A 418 14.82 -19.38 7.94
C SER A 418 13.54 -18.53 7.95
N ASP A 419 12.39 -19.10 8.35
CA ASP A 419 11.15 -18.34 8.52
C ASP A 419 11.35 -17.22 9.55
N LEU A 420 11.99 -17.54 10.68
CA LEU A 420 12.35 -16.56 11.71
C LEU A 420 13.40 -15.57 11.21
N GLY A 421 14.44 -16.03 10.50
CA GLY A 421 15.46 -15.16 9.92
C GLY A 421 14.85 -14.09 9.00
N LYS A 422 14.08 -14.51 7.99
CA LYS A 422 13.43 -13.60 7.03
C LYS A 422 12.44 -12.65 7.71
N TRP A 423 11.63 -13.15 8.64
CA TRP A 423 10.68 -12.31 9.36
C TRP A 423 11.40 -11.26 10.22
N MET A 424 12.46 -11.63 10.95
CA MET A 424 13.28 -10.69 11.72
C MET A 424 13.92 -9.64 10.83
N GLU A 425 14.51 -10.06 9.70
CA GLU A 425 15.11 -9.15 8.74
C GLU A 425 14.10 -8.09 8.26
N GLY A 426 12.92 -8.54 7.82
CA GLY A 426 11.83 -7.64 7.41
C GLY A 426 11.35 -6.75 8.55
N ALA A 427 11.10 -7.31 9.74
CA ALA A 427 10.67 -6.54 10.91
C ALA A 427 11.67 -5.44 11.27
N ILE A 428 12.97 -5.74 11.24
CA ILE A 428 14.03 -4.77 11.55
C ILE A 428 14.06 -3.61 10.54
N TYR A 429 13.89 -3.89 9.25
CA TYR A 429 13.81 -2.82 8.25
C TYR A 429 12.65 -1.86 8.52
N PHE A 430 11.46 -2.38 8.84
CA PHE A 430 10.32 -1.53 9.18
C PHE A 430 10.46 -0.83 10.54
N LEU A 431 11.15 -1.44 11.52
CA LEU A 431 11.49 -0.80 12.80
C LEU A 431 12.40 0.42 12.63
N ALA A 432 13.21 0.46 11.57
CA ALA A 432 14.04 1.62 11.21
C ALA A 432 13.22 2.80 10.68
N GLU A 433 12.13 2.52 9.96
CA GLU A 433 11.22 3.56 9.47
C GLU A 433 10.27 4.06 10.57
N LYS A 434 9.66 3.12 11.30
CA LYS A 434 8.69 3.41 12.36
C LYS A 434 8.76 2.35 13.44
N HIS A 435 9.14 2.77 14.64
CA HIS A 435 9.25 1.87 15.79
C HIS A 435 7.90 1.25 16.19
N ASP A 436 7.90 -0.07 16.40
CA ASP A 436 6.80 -0.87 16.93
C ASP A 436 7.33 -1.72 18.10
N ALA A 437 6.79 -1.48 19.30
CA ALA A 437 7.29 -2.11 20.52
C ALA A 437 7.05 -3.63 20.57
N GLU A 438 5.98 -4.14 19.94
CA GLU A 438 5.73 -5.59 19.90
C GLU A 438 6.71 -6.29 18.97
N LEU A 439 6.94 -5.72 17.78
CA LEU A 439 7.93 -6.25 16.84
C LEU A 439 9.34 -6.21 17.42
N ASP A 440 9.74 -5.09 18.04
CA ASP A 440 11.04 -4.93 18.70
C ASP A 440 11.25 -5.97 19.82
N GLN A 441 10.24 -6.17 20.68
CA GLN A 441 10.28 -7.20 21.72
C GLN A 441 10.35 -8.61 21.14
N ALA A 442 9.61 -8.88 20.07
CA ALA A 442 9.63 -10.17 19.41
C ALA A 442 11.00 -10.49 18.79
N VAL A 443 11.64 -9.52 18.12
CA VAL A 443 13.01 -9.67 17.59
C VAL A 443 14.00 -9.96 18.72
N LYS A 444 13.97 -9.17 19.80
CA LYS A 444 14.86 -9.37 20.97
C LYS A 444 14.66 -10.74 21.61
N HIS A 445 13.42 -11.19 21.76
CA HIS A 445 13.09 -12.51 22.29
C HIS A 445 13.65 -13.63 21.41
N ILE A 446 13.42 -13.58 20.10
CA ILE A 446 13.92 -14.60 19.17
C ILE A 446 15.45 -14.67 19.24
N VAL A 447 16.14 -13.53 19.18
CA VAL A 447 17.61 -13.47 19.31
C VAL A 447 18.09 -14.08 20.63
N GLU A 448 17.44 -13.77 21.76
CA GLU A 448 17.83 -14.34 23.06
C GLU A 448 17.63 -15.86 23.12
N THR A 449 16.53 -16.37 22.55
CA THR A 449 16.32 -17.82 22.48
C THR A 449 17.35 -18.51 21.57
N MET A 450 17.73 -17.91 20.44
CA MET A 450 18.78 -18.43 19.56
C MET A 450 20.16 -18.43 20.24
N ARG A 451 20.50 -17.36 20.96
CA ARG A 451 21.71 -17.29 21.78
C ARG A 451 21.77 -18.41 22.80
N SER A 452 20.65 -18.66 23.49
CA SER A 452 20.53 -19.72 24.48
C SER A 452 20.56 -21.13 23.87
N ALA A 453 20.09 -21.27 22.63
CA ALA A 453 20.04 -22.54 21.91
C ALA A 453 21.37 -22.94 21.26
N GLN A 454 22.25 -21.98 20.95
CA GLN A 454 23.52 -22.24 20.27
C GLN A 454 24.39 -23.21 21.09
N ARG A 455 24.92 -24.24 20.42
CA ARG A 455 25.83 -25.21 21.03
C ARG A 455 27.19 -24.59 21.32
N ASP A 456 27.95 -25.21 22.24
CA ASP A 456 29.26 -24.72 22.69
C ASP A 456 30.28 -24.53 21.55
N ASP A 457 30.17 -25.32 20.48
CA ASP A 457 31.03 -25.24 19.29
C ASP A 457 30.53 -24.24 18.23
N GLY A 458 29.44 -23.51 18.51
CA GLY A 458 28.84 -22.52 17.62
C GLY A 458 27.71 -23.05 16.75
N TYR A 459 27.39 -24.34 16.77
CA TYR A 459 26.34 -24.91 15.93
C TYR A 459 24.94 -24.43 16.34
N LEU A 460 24.13 -24.03 15.35
CA LEU A 460 22.74 -23.59 15.54
C LEU A 460 21.85 -24.09 14.39
N ASN A 461 21.03 -25.11 14.65
CA ASN A 461 20.02 -25.58 13.73
C ASN A 461 18.93 -26.33 14.51
N LEU A 462 17.67 -25.92 14.39
CA LEU A 462 16.59 -26.51 15.19
C LEU A 462 16.47 -28.02 14.99
N HIS A 463 16.45 -28.45 13.74
CA HIS A 463 16.18 -29.84 13.36
C HIS A 463 17.24 -30.79 13.95
N TYR A 464 18.52 -30.50 13.75
CA TYR A 464 19.60 -31.37 14.23
C TYR A 464 19.96 -31.18 15.71
N ILE A 465 19.43 -30.16 16.38
CA ILE A 465 19.54 -30.05 17.83
C ILE A 465 18.45 -30.86 18.53
N VAL A 466 17.20 -30.80 18.03
CA VAL A 466 16.03 -31.35 18.72
C VAL A 466 15.55 -32.66 18.13
N VAL A 467 15.40 -32.74 16.81
CA VAL A 467 14.68 -33.82 16.13
C VAL A 467 15.61 -34.97 15.75
N GLU A 468 16.77 -34.66 15.17
CA GLU A 468 17.77 -35.65 14.78
C GLU A 468 19.17 -35.36 15.39
N PRO A 469 19.30 -35.37 16.72
CA PRO A 469 20.59 -35.13 17.37
C PRO A 469 21.67 -36.11 16.90
N GLY A 470 22.87 -35.58 16.63
CA GLY A 470 24.02 -36.35 16.16
C GLY A 470 24.10 -36.54 14.64
N LYS A 471 23.11 -36.07 13.87
CA LYS A 471 23.11 -36.19 12.40
C LYS A 471 23.44 -34.90 11.64
N ARG A 472 23.92 -33.85 12.31
CA ARG A 472 24.37 -32.63 11.63
C ARG A 472 25.38 -32.93 10.51
N TRP A 473 25.29 -32.20 9.40
CA TRP A 473 26.20 -32.32 8.25
C TRP A 473 26.21 -33.70 7.56
N THR A 474 25.16 -34.49 7.72
CA THR A 474 25.06 -35.82 7.08
C THR A 474 24.26 -35.81 5.78
N ASN A 475 23.42 -34.79 5.57
CA ASN A 475 22.66 -34.57 4.34
C ASN A 475 22.59 -33.09 3.95
N ILE A 476 23.73 -32.54 3.57
CA ILE A 476 23.94 -31.17 3.09
C ILE A 476 23.23 -30.94 1.75
N ARG A 477 23.02 -32.00 0.95
CA ARG A 477 22.23 -31.92 -0.29
C ARG A 477 20.78 -31.50 0.00
N ASP A 478 20.11 -32.11 0.96
CA ASP A 478 18.65 -31.94 1.09
C ASP A 478 18.19 -31.20 2.35
N MET A 479 18.97 -31.19 3.44
CA MET A 479 18.47 -30.82 4.77
C MET A 479 18.72 -29.36 5.20
N HIS A 480 19.08 -28.49 4.25
CA HIS A 480 19.03 -27.02 4.37
C HIS A 480 19.74 -26.38 5.60
N GLU A 481 20.69 -27.07 6.24
CA GLU A 481 21.43 -26.51 7.40
C GLU A 481 22.07 -25.15 7.08
N MET A 482 22.76 -25.07 5.95
CA MET A 482 23.45 -23.87 5.49
C MET A 482 22.50 -22.82 4.91
N TYR A 483 21.38 -23.23 4.31
CA TYR A 483 20.33 -22.32 3.85
C TYR A 483 19.70 -21.56 5.02
N ASN A 484 19.35 -22.29 6.08
CA ASN A 484 18.88 -21.71 7.33
C ASN A 484 19.92 -20.77 7.93
N ALA A 485 21.19 -21.19 7.96
CA ALA A 485 22.28 -20.34 8.46
C ALA A 485 22.43 -19.04 7.65
N GLY A 486 22.33 -19.09 6.32
CA GLY A 486 22.42 -17.90 5.46
C GLY A 486 21.32 -16.88 5.77
N HIS A 487 20.07 -17.31 5.87
CA HIS A 487 18.97 -16.41 6.26
C HIS A 487 19.11 -15.84 7.69
N LEU A 488 19.66 -16.61 8.62
CA LEU A 488 19.98 -16.10 9.97
C LEU A 488 21.15 -15.10 9.94
N ILE A 489 22.14 -15.28 9.06
CA ILE A 489 23.23 -14.30 8.84
C ILE A 489 22.66 -12.98 8.29
N GLU A 490 21.77 -13.01 7.30
CA GLU A 490 21.14 -11.80 6.76
C GLU A 490 20.39 -11.03 7.85
N ALA A 491 19.61 -11.75 8.67
CA ALA A 491 18.92 -11.19 9.83
C ALA A 491 19.89 -10.63 10.90
N ALA A 492 21.02 -11.29 11.14
CA ALA A 492 22.05 -10.83 12.07
C ALA A 492 22.73 -9.55 11.59
N ILE A 493 22.95 -9.40 10.28
CA ILE A 493 23.47 -8.16 9.69
C ILE A 493 22.46 -7.03 9.85
N ALA A 494 21.17 -7.27 9.58
CA ALA A 494 20.11 -6.29 9.80
C ALA A 494 20.02 -5.89 11.29
N HIS A 495 20.05 -6.87 12.19
CA HIS A 495 20.07 -6.66 13.64
C HIS A 495 21.25 -5.79 14.08
N TYR A 496 22.46 -6.11 13.64
CA TYR A 496 23.66 -5.33 13.94
C TYR A 496 23.54 -3.88 13.43
N LYS A 497 23.05 -3.69 12.20
CA LYS A 497 22.86 -2.36 11.62
C LYS A 497 21.84 -1.52 12.37
N TYR A 498 20.76 -2.11 12.89
CA TYR A 498 19.72 -1.39 13.62
C TYR A 498 20.06 -1.18 15.10
N TYR A 499 20.34 -2.25 15.84
CA TYR A 499 20.56 -2.20 17.29
C TYR A 499 21.97 -1.75 17.69
N LYS A 500 22.94 -1.79 16.75
CA LYS A 500 24.36 -1.48 16.99
C LYS A 500 25.00 -2.37 18.07
N THR A 501 24.50 -3.59 18.24
CA THR A 501 25.09 -4.63 19.10
C THR A 501 25.44 -5.87 18.29
N ASN A 502 26.44 -6.61 18.77
CA ASN A 502 26.84 -7.88 18.17
C ASN A 502 26.01 -9.06 18.69
N ASP A 503 24.89 -8.80 19.36
CA ASP A 503 24.20 -9.82 20.14
C ASP A 503 23.77 -11.04 19.34
N PHE A 504 23.37 -10.82 18.09
CA PHE A 504 23.06 -11.87 17.13
C PHE A 504 24.21 -12.12 16.15
N LEU A 505 24.99 -11.08 15.83
CA LEU A 505 26.14 -11.17 14.92
C LEU A 505 27.19 -12.15 15.45
N ASP A 506 27.54 -12.09 16.74
CA ASP A 506 28.53 -12.98 17.37
C ASP A 506 28.07 -14.45 17.34
N VAL A 507 26.77 -14.70 17.50
CA VAL A 507 26.17 -16.05 17.37
C VAL A 507 26.46 -16.58 15.96
N MET A 508 26.11 -15.80 14.94
CA MET A 508 26.29 -16.23 13.56
C MET A 508 27.77 -16.31 13.15
N THR A 509 28.63 -15.42 13.63
CA THR A 509 30.08 -15.50 13.40
C THR A 509 30.69 -16.78 13.96
N LYS A 510 30.31 -17.21 15.18
CA LYS A 510 30.75 -18.50 15.73
C LYS A 510 30.31 -19.67 14.85
N TYR A 511 29.07 -19.63 14.36
CA TYR A 511 28.55 -20.68 13.49
C TYR A 511 29.28 -20.72 12.14
N VAL A 512 29.58 -19.55 11.55
CA VAL A 512 30.40 -19.43 10.34
C VAL A 512 31.81 -19.97 10.56
N HIS A 513 32.44 -19.69 11.70
CA HIS A 513 33.79 -20.21 12.01
C HIS A 513 33.78 -21.73 12.18
N LEU A 514 32.73 -22.31 12.75
CA LEU A 514 32.54 -23.76 12.78
C LEU A 514 32.41 -24.34 11.37
N MET A 515 31.60 -23.72 10.51
CA MET A 515 31.44 -24.16 9.12
C MET A 515 32.76 -24.05 8.35
N HIS A 516 33.50 -22.95 8.50
CA HIS A 516 34.82 -22.77 7.90
C HIS A 516 35.81 -23.81 8.40
N ALA A 517 35.83 -24.16 9.69
CA ALA A 517 36.67 -25.24 10.19
C ALA A 517 36.28 -26.63 9.65
N THR A 518 35.01 -26.81 9.26
CA THR A 518 34.47 -28.11 8.81
C THR A 518 34.56 -28.30 7.29
N PHE A 519 34.40 -27.23 6.52
CA PHE A 519 34.25 -27.24 5.07
C PHE A 519 35.28 -26.33 4.41
N GLY A 520 35.93 -26.83 3.36
CA GLY A 520 36.98 -26.09 2.68
C GLY A 520 37.99 -26.97 1.94
N PRO A 521 39.01 -26.35 1.32
CA PRO A 521 40.01 -27.04 0.49
C PRO A 521 41.10 -27.77 1.29
N GLY A 522 41.21 -27.61 2.60
CA GLY A 522 42.21 -28.28 3.45
C GLY A 522 42.02 -29.80 3.57
N PRO A 523 43.09 -30.56 3.90
CA PRO A 523 43.06 -32.02 3.92
C PRO A 523 42.07 -32.61 4.93
N ASP A 524 41.86 -31.94 6.07
CA ASP A 524 40.94 -32.37 7.13
C ASP A 524 39.51 -31.80 6.99
N GLN A 525 39.28 -30.96 5.97
CA GLN A 525 37.99 -30.35 5.69
C GLN A 525 37.20 -31.15 4.64
N ARG A 526 35.88 -31.20 4.80
CA ARG A 526 34.98 -31.83 3.82
C ARG A 526 34.77 -30.92 2.61
N LYS A 527 34.82 -31.50 1.40
CA LYS A 527 34.58 -30.79 0.13
C LYS A 527 33.09 -30.60 -0.18
N ALA A 528 32.34 -30.13 0.82
CA ALA A 528 30.88 -30.03 0.77
C ALA A 528 30.41 -28.63 0.38
N TYR A 529 29.21 -28.56 -0.20
CA TYR A 529 28.49 -27.31 -0.49
C TYR A 529 26.98 -27.59 -0.45
N PRO A 530 26.14 -26.59 -0.14
CA PRO A 530 24.72 -26.82 0.13
C PRO A 530 23.90 -27.11 -1.12
N GLY A 531 22.91 -28.00 -1.02
CA GLY A 531 21.98 -28.22 -2.14
C GLY A 531 21.02 -27.07 -2.41
N HIS A 532 20.80 -26.16 -1.45
CA HIS A 532 20.10 -24.89 -1.68
C HIS A 532 21.05 -23.71 -1.44
N PRO A 533 21.46 -22.98 -2.50
CA PRO A 533 22.20 -21.72 -2.40
C PRO A 533 21.46 -20.67 -1.58
N GLU A 534 22.18 -19.92 -0.77
CA GLU A 534 21.72 -18.80 0.09
C GLU A 534 22.88 -18.38 1.00
N ILE A 535 23.64 -19.36 1.50
CA ILE A 535 24.75 -19.07 2.42
C ILE A 535 25.87 -18.28 1.72
N GLU A 536 26.05 -18.48 0.42
CA GLU A 536 27.13 -17.85 -0.35
C GLU A 536 26.96 -16.32 -0.38
N LEU A 537 25.78 -15.81 -0.73
CA LEU A 537 25.49 -14.36 -0.71
C LEU A 537 25.53 -13.81 0.73
N ALA A 538 25.01 -14.57 1.70
CA ALA A 538 24.95 -14.12 3.09
C ALA A 538 26.36 -13.98 3.71
N LEU A 539 27.27 -14.91 3.42
CA LEU A 539 28.66 -14.87 3.86
C LEU A 539 29.44 -13.71 3.24
N LEU A 540 29.23 -13.40 1.95
CA LEU A 540 29.86 -12.26 1.29
C LEU A 540 29.37 -10.93 1.87
N ARG A 541 28.07 -10.83 2.19
CA ARG A 541 27.48 -9.67 2.87
C ARG A 541 27.96 -9.55 4.32
N LEU A 542 28.16 -10.67 5.01
CA LEU A 542 28.77 -10.70 6.34
C LEU A 542 30.20 -10.17 6.27
N TYR A 543 31.01 -10.67 5.34
CA TYR A 543 32.37 -10.18 5.10
C TYR A 543 32.38 -8.67 4.81
N ARG A 544 31.52 -8.17 3.92
CA ARG A 544 31.41 -6.73 3.64
C ARG A 544 31.05 -5.91 4.89
N THR A 545 30.31 -6.50 5.83
CA THR A 545 29.87 -5.84 7.07
C THR A 545 30.95 -5.86 8.16
N THR A 546 31.74 -6.94 8.26
CA THR A 546 32.61 -7.20 9.42
C THR A 546 34.10 -7.29 9.10
N GLY A 547 34.46 -7.48 7.83
CA GLY A 547 35.82 -7.84 7.41
C GLY A 547 36.23 -9.27 7.75
N ASP A 548 35.31 -10.16 8.14
CA ASP A 548 35.62 -11.54 8.51
C ASP A 548 36.09 -12.37 7.31
N ILE A 549 37.41 -12.53 7.18
CA ILE A 549 38.04 -13.24 6.06
C ILE A 549 37.59 -14.70 5.95
N LYS A 550 37.24 -15.36 7.06
CA LYS A 550 36.78 -16.75 7.03
C LYS A 550 35.43 -16.87 6.34
N ALA A 551 34.57 -15.86 6.48
CA ALA A 551 33.29 -15.81 5.78
C ALA A 551 33.52 -15.71 4.26
N TYR A 552 34.43 -14.83 3.82
CA TYR A 552 34.81 -14.72 2.41
C TYR A 552 35.41 -16.02 1.84
N GLU A 553 36.38 -16.61 2.54
CA GLU A 553 37.02 -17.87 2.11
C GLU A 553 36.01 -19.01 1.98
N LEU A 554 35.09 -19.12 2.93
CA LEU A 554 34.04 -20.13 2.93
C LEU A 554 33.06 -19.92 1.77
N ALA A 555 32.62 -18.68 1.52
CA ALA A 555 31.73 -18.35 0.40
C ALA A 555 32.38 -18.68 -0.95
N ARG A 556 33.64 -18.24 -1.13
CA ARG A 556 34.41 -18.52 -2.35
C ARG A 556 34.55 -20.02 -2.56
N PHE A 557 34.87 -20.77 -1.51
CA PHE A 557 34.98 -22.23 -1.57
C PHE A 557 33.66 -22.87 -2.02
N PHE A 558 32.52 -22.50 -1.43
CA PHE A 558 31.22 -23.07 -1.84
C PHE A 558 30.89 -22.80 -3.31
N LEU A 559 31.19 -21.60 -3.81
CA LEU A 559 30.97 -21.24 -5.21
C LEU A 559 31.89 -22.03 -6.16
N THR A 560 33.17 -22.17 -5.82
CA THR A 560 34.15 -22.86 -6.68
C THR A 560 34.04 -24.37 -6.63
N GLU A 561 33.61 -24.96 -5.51
CA GLU A 561 33.51 -26.41 -5.34
C GLU A 561 32.19 -26.96 -5.93
N ARG A 562 31.17 -26.11 -6.09
CA ARG A 562 29.85 -26.53 -6.57
C ARG A 562 29.93 -27.17 -7.96
N GLY A 563 29.48 -28.42 -8.06
CA GLY A 563 29.49 -29.20 -9.29
C GLY A 563 30.85 -29.80 -9.66
N ASN A 564 31.85 -29.73 -8.78
CA ASN A 564 33.15 -30.37 -9.00
C ASN A 564 33.00 -31.90 -9.08
N PRO A 565 33.30 -32.54 -10.24
CA PRO A 565 33.14 -33.98 -10.41
C PRO A 565 34.19 -34.81 -9.64
N VAL A 566 35.28 -34.17 -9.20
CA VAL A 566 36.42 -34.82 -8.52
C VAL A 566 36.70 -34.23 -7.13
N GLY A 567 35.66 -33.70 -6.46
CA GLY A 567 35.74 -33.05 -5.15
C GLY A 567 36.16 -33.98 -4.01
N GLN A 568 35.19 -34.56 -3.29
CA GLN A 568 35.46 -35.39 -2.11
C GLN A 568 35.90 -36.79 -2.51
N ASP A 569 37.09 -37.21 -2.06
CA ASP A 569 37.69 -38.52 -2.37
C ASP A 569 37.71 -38.82 -3.89
N GLY A 570 37.94 -37.78 -4.71
CA GLY A 570 37.97 -37.88 -6.17
C GLY A 570 36.60 -38.08 -6.82
N ARG A 571 35.51 -37.72 -6.14
CA ARG A 571 34.14 -37.89 -6.61
C ARG A 571 33.30 -36.64 -6.37
N HIS A 572 32.16 -36.57 -7.07
CA HIS A 572 31.14 -35.57 -6.81
C HIS A 572 30.62 -35.68 -5.37
N TYR A 573 30.55 -34.55 -4.66
CA TYR A 573 30.27 -34.53 -3.22
C TYR A 573 28.95 -35.23 -2.86
N TYR A 574 27.88 -34.99 -3.62
CA TYR A 574 26.58 -35.61 -3.32
C TYR A 574 26.58 -37.12 -3.51
N ASP A 575 27.36 -37.67 -4.45
CA ASP A 575 27.49 -39.12 -4.58
C ASP A 575 28.27 -39.71 -3.40
N TRP A 576 29.33 -39.02 -2.97
CA TRP A 576 30.09 -39.40 -1.78
C TRP A 576 29.23 -39.40 -0.51
N GLU A 577 28.40 -38.36 -0.34
CA GLU A 577 27.55 -38.19 0.82
C GLU A 577 26.41 -39.22 0.87
N MET A 578 25.79 -39.50 -0.28
CA MET A 578 24.79 -40.56 -0.44
C MET A 578 25.33 -41.93 0.00
N ASP A 579 26.55 -42.28 -0.41
CA ASP A 579 27.17 -43.56 -0.03
C ASP A 579 27.39 -43.65 1.48
N ARG A 580 27.77 -42.54 2.13
CA ARG A 580 27.94 -42.49 3.59
C ARG A 580 26.62 -42.66 4.35
N ARG A 581 25.50 -42.27 3.73
CA ARG A 581 24.15 -42.52 4.25
C ARG A 581 23.60 -43.90 3.89
N SER A 582 24.34 -44.70 3.10
CA SER A 582 23.81 -45.93 2.50
C SER A 582 22.51 -45.70 1.73
N GLU A 583 22.41 -44.55 1.05
CA GLU A 583 21.24 -44.19 0.24
C GLU A 583 21.19 -45.06 -1.03
N GLU A 584 20.05 -45.69 -1.28
CA GLU A 584 19.90 -46.58 -2.44
C GLU A 584 20.08 -45.80 -3.76
N ALA A 585 20.81 -46.38 -4.71
CA ALA A 585 21.21 -45.69 -5.93
C ALA A 585 20.07 -45.22 -6.85
N HIS A 586 18.86 -45.73 -6.65
CA HIS A 586 17.65 -45.38 -7.40
C HIS A 586 16.69 -44.47 -6.61
N ARG A 587 16.98 -44.25 -5.32
CA ARG A 587 16.21 -43.34 -4.47
C ARG A 587 16.53 -41.91 -4.88
N ARG A 588 15.50 -41.09 -5.06
CA ARG A 588 15.61 -39.69 -5.49
C ARG A 588 14.59 -38.84 -4.76
N PRO A 589 14.91 -37.60 -4.36
CA PRO A 589 13.91 -36.64 -3.87
C PRO A 589 12.72 -36.50 -4.84
N ASN A 590 11.52 -36.17 -4.33
CA ASN A 590 10.31 -36.05 -5.16
C ASN A 590 10.47 -35.01 -6.29
N SER A 591 11.19 -33.93 -6.00
CA SER A 591 11.48 -32.86 -6.96
C SER A 591 12.43 -33.27 -8.09
N TYR A 592 13.22 -34.32 -7.91
CA TYR A 592 14.15 -34.78 -8.94
C TYR A 592 13.37 -35.64 -9.95
N PRO A 593 13.33 -35.34 -11.24
CA PRO A 593 12.66 -36.24 -12.19
C PRO A 593 13.38 -37.59 -12.33
N MET A 594 14.71 -37.60 -12.21
CA MET A 594 15.57 -38.79 -12.22
C MET A 594 16.59 -38.76 -11.07
N SER A 595 17.12 -39.93 -10.69
CA SER A 595 18.19 -39.99 -9.70
C SER A 595 19.43 -39.26 -10.21
N ARG A 596 20.11 -38.51 -9.33
CA ARG A 596 21.31 -37.69 -9.63
C ARG A 596 21.06 -36.52 -10.59
N ASP A 597 19.84 -36.00 -10.64
CA ASP A 597 19.51 -34.72 -11.29
C ASP A 597 20.06 -33.53 -10.49
N TYR A 598 21.39 -33.45 -10.36
CA TYR A 598 22.08 -32.40 -9.59
C TYR A 598 21.94 -31.02 -10.23
N TRP A 599 21.41 -30.92 -11.45
CA TRP A 599 20.99 -29.65 -12.04
C TRP A 599 19.88 -28.97 -11.25
N TYR A 600 19.06 -29.72 -10.49
CA TYR A 600 18.12 -29.16 -9.51
C TYR A 600 18.81 -28.21 -8.51
N CYS A 601 20.03 -28.55 -8.09
CA CYS A 601 20.90 -27.80 -7.18
C CYS A 601 21.98 -26.99 -7.89
N GLN A 602 21.93 -26.86 -9.23
CA GLN A 602 22.97 -26.21 -10.04
C GLN A 602 24.37 -26.79 -9.77
N ALA A 603 24.43 -28.11 -9.54
CA ALA A 603 25.62 -28.84 -9.17
C ALA A 603 25.89 -30.02 -10.12
N HIS A 604 25.37 -29.98 -11.35
CA HIS A 604 25.65 -30.99 -12.36
C HIS A 604 27.03 -30.79 -13.02
N MET A 605 27.58 -29.58 -12.93
CA MET A 605 28.90 -29.17 -13.41
C MET A 605 29.32 -27.84 -12.76
N PRO A 606 30.61 -27.46 -12.81
CA PRO A 606 31.09 -26.18 -12.32
C PRO A 606 30.32 -25.00 -12.91
N ILE A 607 30.09 -23.94 -12.11
CA ILE A 607 29.25 -22.79 -12.50
C ILE A 607 29.75 -22.14 -13.80
N LEU A 608 31.07 -22.02 -13.98
CA LEU A 608 31.68 -21.43 -15.18
C LEU A 608 31.39 -22.22 -16.46
N GLU A 609 31.07 -23.52 -16.35
CA GLU A 609 30.79 -24.43 -17.46
C GLU A 609 29.28 -24.53 -17.78
N GLN A 610 28.41 -23.97 -16.94
CA GLN A 610 26.96 -24.05 -17.15
C GLN A 610 26.53 -23.14 -18.31
N GLU A 611 25.82 -23.70 -19.30
CA GLU A 611 25.35 -22.99 -20.51
C GLU A 611 23.94 -22.40 -20.36
N SER A 612 23.09 -22.99 -19.52
CA SER A 612 21.71 -22.57 -19.29
C SER A 612 21.34 -22.65 -17.82
N VAL A 613 20.33 -21.86 -17.40
CA VAL A 613 19.76 -22.00 -16.07
C VAL A 613 18.82 -23.21 -16.05
N GLU A 614 19.08 -24.13 -15.14
CA GLU A 614 18.31 -25.36 -14.95
C GLU A 614 17.92 -25.51 -13.49
N GLY A 615 16.91 -26.33 -13.21
CA GLY A 615 16.57 -26.68 -11.83
C GLY A 615 15.70 -25.64 -11.15
N HIS A 616 15.71 -25.71 -9.82
CA HIS A 616 14.86 -24.87 -8.98
C HIS A 616 15.17 -23.38 -9.15
N ALA A 617 14.15 -22.57 -9.38
CA ALA A 617 14.34 -21.18 -9.80
C ALA A 617 14.99 -20.31 -8.70
N VAL A 618 14.56 -20.45 -7.44
CA VAL A 618 15.16 -19.70 -6.30
C VAL A 618 16.62 -20.09 -6.07
N ARG A 619 16.97 -21.38 -6.22
CA ARG A 619 18.35 -21.84 -6.02
C ARG A 619 19.29 -21.17 -7.03
N VAL A 620 18.88 -21.14 -8.30
CA VAL A 620 19.62 -20.43 -9.36
C VAL A 620 19.79 -18.95 -9.01
N THR A 621 18.70 -18.24 -8.73
CA THR A 621 18.78 -16.78 -8.55
C THR A 621 19.59 -16.39 -7.32
N TYR A 622 19.52 -17.16 -6.23
CA TYR A 622 20.36 -16.94 -5.04
C TYR A 622 21.82 -17.29 -5.31
N LEU A 623 22.10 -18.39 -6.02
CA LEU A 623 23.47 -18.77 -6.41
C LEU A 623 24.13 -17.67 -7.24
N LEU A 624 23.45 -17.23 -8.30
CA LEU A 624 23.95 -16.20 -9.19
C LEU A 624 24.08 -14.85 -8.47
N THR A 625 23.22 -14.55 -7.49
CA THR A 625 23.39 -13.38 -6.62
C THR A 625 24.70 -13.48 -5.83
N GLY A 626 25.01 -14.65 -5.25
CA GLY A 626 26.29 -14.91 -4.57
C GLY A 626 27.50 -14.77 -5.49
N VAL A 627 27.42 -15.28 -6.72
CA VAL A 627 28.47 -15.09 -7.74
C VAL A 627 28.62 -13.61 -8.10
N ALA A 628 27.51 -12.88 -8.27
CA ALA A 628 27.55 -11.45 -8.56
C ALA A 628 28.15 -10.65 -7.40
N ASP A 629 27.83 -10.98 -6.15
CA ASP A 629 28.45 -10.36 -4.96
C ASP A 629 29.97 -10.61 -4.91
N LEU A 630 30.44 -11.82 -5.31
CA LEU A 630 31.86 -12.14 -5.40
C LEU A 630 32.58 -11.25 -6.43
N VAL A 631 31.98 -11.08 -7.62
CA VAL A 631 32.52 -10.20 -8.67
C VAL A 631 32.47 -8.73 -8.23
N CYS A 632 31.44 -8.31 -7.48
CA CYS A 632 31.36 -6.95 -6.93
C CYS A 632 32.53 -6.66 -6.00
N LEU A 633 32.87 -7.57 -5.08
CA LEU A 633 34.03 -7.41 -4.19
C LEU A 633 35.34 -7.26 -4.95
N HIS A 634 35.48 -7.94 -6.10
CA HIS A 634 36.63 -7.78 -6.97
C HIS A 634 36.64 -6.41 -7.66
N LYS A 635 35.52 -6.00 -8.25
CA LYS A 635 35.36 -4.69 -8.89
C LYS A 635 35.67 -3.54 -7.94
N ASP A 636 35.29 -3.68 -6.67
CA ASP A 636 35.54 -2.69 -5.61
C ASP A 636 36.99 -2.68 -5.11
N GLY A 637 37.86 -3.57 -5.60
CA GLY A 637 39.23 -3.75 -5.11
C GLY A 637 39.31 -4.33 -3.70
N THR A 638 38.21 -4.83 -3.15
CA THR A 638 38.13 -5.35 -1.77
C THR A 638 38.77 -6.73 -1.64
N GLN A 639 38.60 -7.60 -2.65
CA GLN A 639 39.21 -8.93 -2.68
C GLN A 639 39.60 -9.31 -4.13
N PRO A 640 40.79 -9.87 -4.38
CA PRO A 640 41.13 -10.35 -5.71
C PRO A 640 40.34 -11.62 -6.05
N LEU A 641 39.89 -11.70 -7.31
CA LEU A 641 39.20 -12.87 -7.87
C LEU A 641 39.97 -13.33 -9.12
N PRO A 642 40.59 -14.52 -9.10
CA PRO A 642 41.10 -15.16 -10.31
C PRO A 642 39.97 -15.38 -11.31
N ASP A 643 40.27 -15.22 -12.60
CA ASP A 643 39.33 -15.48 -13.70
C ASP A 643 38.04 -14.65 -13.61
N ALA A 644 38.13 -13.42 -13.05
CA ALA A 644 36.97 -12.55 -12.83
C ALA A 644 36.16 -12.27 -14.10
N GLU A 645 36.81 -12.18 -15.26
CA GLU A 645 36.15 -12.02 -16.56
C GLU A 645 35.32 -13.26 -16.93
N ASP A 646 35.80 -14.47 -16.62
CA ASP A 646 35.07 -15.71 -16.87
C ASP A 646 33.85 -15.83 -15.96
N TRP A 647 33.98 -15.42 -14.68
CA TRP A 647 32.85 -15.32 -13.75
C TRP A 647 31.79 -14.33 -14.24
N LEU A 648 32.22 -13.15 -14.72
CA LEU A 648 31.31 -12.15 -15.28
C LEU A 648 30.64 -12.65 -16.57
N ALA A 649 31.38 -13.37 -17.42
CA ALA A 649 30.84 -13.98 -18.63
C ALA A 649 29.79 -15.06 -18.31
N ALA A 650 30.05 -15.92 -17.31
CA ALA A 650 29.10 -16.92 -16.84
C ALA A 650 27.83 -16.29 -16.26
N LEU A 651 27.96 -15.24 -15.45
CA LEU A 651 26.82 -14.47 -14.93
C LEU A 651 25.94 -13.92 -16.05
N ARG A 652 26.55 -13.28 -17.05
CA ARG A 652 25.83 -12.71 -18.20
C ARG A 652 25.14 -13.81 -19.02
N ARG A 653 25.86 -14.90 -19.33
CA ARG A 653 25.32 -16.03 -20.10
C ARG A 653 24.09 -16.65 -19.41
N LEU A 654 24.18 -16.91 -18.11
CA LEU A 654 23.08 -17.53 -17.36
C LEU A 654 21.91 -16.54 -17.13
N TRP A 655 22.20 -15.26 -16.92
CA TRP A 655 21.19 -14.21 -16.90
C TRP A 655 20.44 -14.12 -18.24
N ASP A 656 21.17 -14.09 -19.36
CA ASP A 656 20.60 -14.00 -20.71
C ASP A 656 19.71 -15.21 -21.01
N ASN A 657 20.15 -16.43 -20.68
CA ASN A 657 19.30 -17.62 -20.83
C ASN A 657 18.02 -17.52 -19.99
N MET A 658 18.13 -17.08 -18.73
CA MET A 658 16.99 -16.91 -17.83
C MET A 658 15.97 -15.92 -18.40
N VAL A 659 16.42 -14.71 -18.74
CA VAL A 659 15.56 -13.59 -19.13
C VAL A 659 15.02 -13.74 -20.55
N ASP A 660 15.88 -14.07 -21.51
CA ASP A 660 15.51 -14.02 -22.92
C ASP A 660 14.73 -15.26 -23.37
N ARG A 661 14.85 -16.37 -22.63
CA ARG A 661 14.29 -17.67 -23.05
C ARG A 661 13.37 -18.35 -22.04
N LYS A 662 13.53 -18.06 -20.74
CA LYS A 662 12.85 -18.82 -19.66
C LYS A 662 12.11 -17.95 -18.63
N MET A 663 11.85 -16.68 -18.95
CA MET A 663 11.12 -15.74 -18.09
C MET A 663 9.73 -15.43 -18.68
N TYR A 664 8.73 -15.42 -17.82
CA TYR A 664 7.37 -14.99 -18.15
C TYR A 664 7.31 -13.47 -18.33
N LEU A 665 6.33 -13.00 -19.10
CA LEU A 665 6.12 -11.57 -19.36
C LEU A 665 5.82 -10.74 -18.09
N THR A 666 5.51 -11.39 -16.97
CA THR A 666 5.31 -10.80 -15.63
C THR A 666 6.62 -10.68 -14.82
N GLY A 667 7.76 -11.03 -15.41
CA GLY A 667 9.06 -11.10 -14.73
C GLY A 667 9.24 -12.35 -13.86
N SER A 668 8.24 -13.23 -13.79
CA SER A 668 8.36 -14.48 -13.04
C SER A 668 9.16 -15.54 -13.79
N VAL A 669 9.80 -16.43 -13.03
CA VAL A 669 10.56 -17.57 -13.55
C VAL A 669 10.11 -18.84 -12.86
N GLY A 670 10.26 -19.97 -13.54
CA GLY A 670 9.81 -21.28 -13.06
C GLY A 670 8.58 -21.78 -13.80
N ALA A 671 8.78 -22.60 -14.82
CA ALA A 671 7.70 -23.18 -15.62
C ALA A 671 7.22 -24.54 -15.07
N MET A 672 8.05 -25.22 -14.28
CA MET A 672 7.82 -26.62 -13.92
C MET A 672 7.45 -26.74 -12.45
N ALA A 673 6.25 -27.22 -12.15
CA ALA A 673 5.76 -27.37 -10.79
C ALA A 673 6.51 -28.45 -9.99
N GLN A 674 6.92 -29.55 -10.65
CA GLN A 674 7.58 -30.67 -9.97
C GLN A 674 8.86 -30.27 -9.22
N TRP A 675 9.63 -29.34 -9.78
CA TRP A 675 10.90 -28.86 -9.20
C TRP A 675 10.94 -27.35 -9.01
N GLU A 676 9.78 -26.70 -9.07
CA GLU A 676 9.62 -25.28 -8.77
C GLU A 676 10.58 -24.40 -9.58
N GLY A 677 10.74 -24.72 -10.87
CA GLY A 677 11.94 -24.33 -11.59
C GLY A 677 11.85 -24.29 -13.10
N PHE A 678 13.02 -24.12 -13.71
CA PHE A 678 13.14 -23.89 -15.14
C PHE A 678 12.74 -25.13 -15.96
N GLY A 679 12.08 -24.88 -17.09
CA GLY A 679 11.87 -25.88 -18.13
C GLY A 679 12.88 -25.71 -19.27
N ILE A 680 12.58 -26.32 -20.42
CA ILE A 680 13.34 -26.08 -21.66
C ILE A 680 13.14 -24.63 -22.14
N ASP A 681 14.07 -24.14 -22.98
CA ASP A 681 13.98 -22.82 -23.59
C ASP A 681 12.61 -22.59 -24.26
N TYR A 682 12.01 -21.43 -24.02
CA TYR A 682 10.72 -20.98 -24.53
C TYR A 682 9.49 -21.80 -24.06
N PHE A 683 9.63 -22.77 -23.16
CA PHE A 683 8.48 -23.45 -22.56
C PHE A 683 7.88 -22.62 -21.42
N LEU A 684 6.88 -21.79 -21.75
CA LEU A 684 6.28 -20.82 -20.83
C LEU A 684 4.73 -20.91 -20.79
N PRO A 685 4.13 -22.08 -20.49
CA PRO A 685 2.67 -22.25 -20.39
C PRO A 685 2.03 -21.28 -19.38
N GLN A 686 0.78 -20.84 -19.61
CA GLN A 686 0.15 -19.83 -18.76
C GLN A 686 -0.56 -20.42 -17.52
N ALA A 687 -1.08 -21.64 -17.62
CA ALA A 687 -1.80 -22.34 -16.55
C ALA A 687 -1.25 -23.75 -16.36
N PRO A 688 -1.30 -24.33 -15.13
CA PRO A 688 -0.82 -25.68 -14.85
C PRO A 688 -1.33 -26.76 -15.82
N ASP A 689 -2.58 -26.67 -16.26
CA ASP A 689 -3.19 -27.63 -17.20
C ASP A 689 -2.78 -27.40 -18.68
N GLU A 690 -1.97 -26.39 -18.97
CA GLU A 690 -1.32 -26.11 -20.25
C GLU A 690 0.12 -26.65 -20.31
N GLY A 691 0.52 -27.47 -19.32
CA GLY A 691 1.81 -28.14 -19.25
C GLY A 691 2.76 -27.59 -18.18
N GLY A 692 2.37 -26.55 -17.45
CA GLY A 692 3.17 -25.94 -16.39
C GLY A 692 2.75 -24.51 -16.07
N CYS A 693 3.62 -23.76 -15.41
CA CYS A 693 3.45 -22.44 -14.79
C CYS A 693 3.52 -22.61 -13.28
N TYR A 694 4.68 -22.28 -12.70
CA TYR A 694 4.85 -22.23 -11.25
C TYR A 694 5.05 -20.79 -10.80
N ALA A 695 5.99 -20.08 -11.45
CA ALA A 695 6.16 -18.64 -11.33
C ALA A 695 6.23 -18.18 -9.87
N GLU A 696 7.12 -18.79 -9.10
CA GLU A 696 7.20 -18.59 -7.65
C GLU A 696 7.54 -17.14 -7.29
N THR A 697 6.88 -16.60 -6.26
CA THR A 697 7.17 -15.25 -5.74
C THR A 697 8.63 -15.08 -5.31
N CYS A 698 9.21 -16.04 -4.57
CA CYS A 698 10.61 -15.96 -4.14
C CYS A 698 11.59 -15.91 -5.31
N ALA A 699 11.25 -16.54 -6.44
CA ALA A 699 12.13 -16.57 -7.59
C ALA A 699 12.19 -15.21 -8.29
N SER A 700 11.07 -14.48 -8.36
CA SER A 700 11.08 -13.07 -8.81
C SER A 700 11.85 -12.15 -7.86
N ILE A 701 11.75 -12.36 -6.55
CA ILE A 701 12.55 -11.61 -5.56
C ILE A 701 14.04 -11.89 -5.77
N GLY A 702 14.43 -13.17 -5.95
CA GLY A 702 15.81 -13.55 -6.27
C GLY A 702 16.30 -12.95 -7.59
N ALA A 703 15.44 -12.89 -8.62
CA ALA A 703 15.78 -12.22 -9.88
C ALA A 703 16.02 -10.71 -9.68
N MET A 704 15.25 -10.04 -8.81
CA MET A 704 15.51 -8.65 -8.43
C MET A 704 16.84 -8.50 -7.67
N MET A 705 17.15 -9.41 -6.73
CA MET A 705 18.45 -9.40 -6.01
C MET A 705 19.63 -9.51 -6.99
N LEU A 706 19.53 -10.42 -7.95
CA LEU A 706 20.54 -10.58 -8.99
C LEU A 706 20.65 -9.36 -9.91
N ALA A 707 19.51 -8.83 -10.37
CA ALA A 707 19.45 -7.65 -11.22
C ALA A 707 20.15 -6.45 -10.56
N GLU A 708 19.91 -6.26 -9.27
CA GLU A 708 20.49 -5.17 -8.50
C GLU A 708 22.01 -5.31 -8.37
N ARG A 709 22.55 -6.52 -8.13
CA ARG A 709 24.00 -6.76 -8.17
C ARG A 709 24.58 -6.55 -9.57
N LEU A 710 23.88 -6.94 -10.63
CA LEU A 710 24.33 -6.70 -12.01
C LEU A 710 24.35 -5.21 -12.37
N LEU A 711 23.39 -4.42 -11.88
CA LEU A 711 23.38 -2.96 -12.01
C LEU A 711 24.56 -2.29 -11.31
N TYR A 712 24.99 -2.83 -10.17
CA TYR A 712 26.22 -2.40 -9.49
C TYR A 712 27.46 -2.65 -10.36
N LEU A 713 27.53 -3.81 -11.01
CA LEU A 713 28.64 -4.17 -11.90
C LEU A 713 28.65 -3.38 -13.20
N THR A 714 27.48 -3.16 -13.81
CA THR A 714 27.34 -2.40 -15.05
C THR A 714 25.97 -1.74 -15.06
N PRO A 715 25.89 -0.39 -15.10
CA PRO A 715 24.61 0.33 -15.16
C PRO A 715 24.00 0.18 -16.56
N ASP A 716 23.37 -0.97 -16.82
CA ASP A 716 22.66 -1.32 -18.05
C ASP A 716 21.16 -1.43 -17.76
N SER A 717 20.34 -0.72 -18.53
CA SER A 717 18.90 -0.62 -18.29
C SER A 717 18.21 -1.98 -18.38
N ARG A 718 18.77 -2.95 -19.11
CA ARG A 718 18.18 -4.29 -19.25
C ARG A 718 17.98 -5.00 -17.92
N TYR A 719 18.85 -4.77 -16.94
CA TYR A 719 18.72 -5.36 -15.60
C TYR A 719 17.63 -4.66 -14.80
N ALA A 720 17.60 -3.33 -14.86
CA ALA A 720 16.61 -2.53 -14.16
C ALA A 720 15.20 -2.66 -14.74
N ASP A 721 15.07 -2.92 -16.04
CA ASP A 721 13.79 -3.21 -16.69
C ASP A 721 13.20 -4.52 -16.17
N ILE A 722 14.02 -5.56 -16.00
CA ILE A 722 13.57 -6.83 -15.38
C ILE A 722 13.27 -6.64 -13.89
N MET A 723 14.09 -5.87 -13.18
CA MET A 723 13.83 -5.54 -11.78
C MET A 723 12.47 -4.81 -11.62
N GLU A 724 12.18 -3.84 -12.48
CA GLU A 724 10.89 -3.14 -12.55
C GLU A 724 9.74 -4.08 -12.89
N LEU A 725 9.94 -4.96 -13.87
CA LEU A 725 8.93 -5.93 -14.31
C LEU A 725 8.56 -6.90 -13.18
N CYS A 726 9.54 -7.45 -12.47
CA CYS A 726 9.32 -8.31 -11.30
C CYS A 726 8.55 -7.56 -10.21
N LEU A 727 8.94 -6.31 -9.91
CA LEU A 727 8.35 -5.50 -8.83
C LEU A 727 6.87 -5.23 -9.09
N TYR A 728 6.53 -4.60 -10.21
CA TYR A 728 5.18 -4.10 -10.48
C TYR A 728 4.17 -5.18 -10.89
N ASN A 729 4.61 -6.41 -11.11
CA ASN A 729 3.74 -7.50 -11.56
C ASN A 729 3.71 -8.65 -10.55
N THR A 730 4.78 -9.44 -10.48
CA THR A 730 4.79 -10.66 -9.67
C THR A 730 4.93 -10.35 -8.18
N VAL A 731 5.84 -9.47 -7.79
CA VAL A 731 6.10 -9.13 -6.38
C VAL A 731 4.92 -8.38 -5.78
N MET A 732 4.48 -7.27 -6.38
CA MET A 732 3.28 -6.56 -5.89
C MET A 732 2.04 -7.46 -5.91
N GLY A 733 1.91 -8.34 -6.91
CA GLY A 733 0.79 -9.27 -7.00
C GLY A 733 0.78 -10.37 -5.96
N SER A 734 1.94 -10.64 -5.34
CA SER A 734 2.13 -11.73 -4.37
C SER A 734 1.48 -11.52 -3.02
N MET A 735 1.00 -10.31 -2.74
CA MET A 735 0.35 -9.93 -1.49
C MET A 735 -0.98 -9.24 -1.79
N SER A 736 -2.02 -9.58 -1.05
CA SER A 736 -3.31 -8.86 -1.15
C SER A 736 -3.14 -7.39 -0.76
N LEU A 737 -4.03 -6.52 -1.24
CA LEU A 737 -4.07 -5.11 -0.80
C LEU A 737 -4.22 -4.97 0.72
N SER A 738 -4.88 -5.95 1.37
CA SER A 738 -5.02 -6.02 2.82
C SER A 738 -3.77 -6.44 3.59
N GLY A 739 -2.72 -6.92 2.89
CA GLY A 739 -1.48 -7.40 3.49
C GLY A 739 -1.57 -8.71 4.29
N LYS A 740 -2.71 -9.44 4.23
CA LYS A 740 -3.01 -10.62 5.09
C LYS A 740 -3.11 -11.95 4.35
N SER A 741 -3.04 -11.93 3.02
CA SER A 741 -3.01 -13.14 2.20
C SER A 741 -2.02 -12.98 1.07
N PHE A 742 -1.48 -14.09 0.59
CA PHE A 742 -0.33 -14.17 -0.29
C PHE A 742 -0.54 -15.21 -1.40
N THR A 743 0.23 -15.11 -2.48
CA THR A 743 0.41 -16.20 -3.45
C THR A 743 1.82 -16.75 -3.35
N TYR A 744 1.93 -18.08 -3.43
CA TYR A 744 3.21 -18.75 -3.60
C TYR A 744 3.49 -18.86 -5.11
N GLU A 745 2.56 -19.48 -5.83
CA GLU A 745 2.55 -19.58 -7.29
C GLU A 745 1.85 -18.38 -7.95
N ASN A 746 2.43 -17.86 -9.03
CA ASN A 746 1.88 -16.70 -9.76
C ASN A 746 1.50 -17.11 -11.18
N TYR A 747 0.46 -17.93 -11.29
CA TYR A 747 -0.06 -18.37 -12.59
C TYR A 747 -0.46 -17.18 -13.48
N LEU A 748 -0.24 -17.29 -14.78
CA LEU A 748 -0.69 -16.30 -15.77
C LEU A 748 -2.13 -16.59 -16.24
N ALA A 749 -2.64 -17.80 -15.98
CA ALA A 749 -4.02 -18.16 -16.20
C ALA A 749 -4.50 -19.17 -15.14
N SER A 750 -5.77 -19.09 -14.79
CA SER A 750 -6.44 -20.08 -13.94
C SER A 750 -6.85 -21.32 -14.73
N CYS A 751 -7.07 -22.44 -14.03
CA CYS A 751 -7.72 -23.64 -14.56
C CYS A 751 -8.65 -24.26 -13.50
N PRO A 752 -9.42 -25.32 -13.82
CA PRO A 752 -10.43 -25.87 -12.91
C PRO A 752 -9.89 -26.26 -11.53
N ASP A 753 -8.67 -26.78 -11.47
CA ASP A 753 -8.02 -27.20 -10.22
C ASP A 753 -7.20 -26.08 -9.55
N HIS A 754 -6.89 -25.01 -10.30
CA HIS A 754 -6.04 -23.91 -9.85
C HIS A 754 -6.66 -22.55 -10.19
N LEU A 755 -7.55 -22.09 -9.31
CA LEU A 755 -8.17 -20.77 -9.40
C LEU A 755 -7.19 -19.66 -9.01
N SER A 756 -7.42 -18.44 -9.52
CA SER A 756 -6.70 -17.25 -9.07
C SER A 756 -7.20 -16.83 -7.69
N LYS A 757 -6.47 -17.26 -6.65
CA LYS A 757 -6.77 -16.98 -5.25
C LYS A 757 -5.48 -16.78 -4.45
N ARG A 758 -5.61 -16.09 -3.31
CA ARG A 758 -4.54 -15.95 -2.31
C ARG A 758 -4.88 -16.76 -1.07
N GLU A 759 -3.85 -17.22 -0.37
CA GLU A 759 -3.95 -17.99 0.87
C GLU A 759 -3.38 -17.17 2.03
N GLU A 760 -3.89 -17.39 3.25
CA GLU A 760 -3.41 -16.67 4.44
C GLU A 760 -1.97 -17.08 4.83
N TRP A 761 -1.66 -18.38 4.69
CA TRP A 761 -0.35 -18.93 5.02
C TRP A 761 -0.08 -20.23 4.25
N PHE A 762 1.17 -20.68 4.29
CA PHE A 762 1.63 -21.91 3.63
C PHE A 762 2.39 -22.80 4.62
N GLU A 763 2.39 -24.11 4.35
CA GLU A 763 3.20 -25.06 5.13
C GLU A 763 4.70 -24.76 4.96
N CYS A 764 5.15 -24.60 3.70
CA CYS A 764 6.40 -23.95 3.34
C CYS A 764 6.17 -22.44 3.19
N SER A 765 6.41 -21.67 4.25
CA SER A 765 6.10 -20.24 4.30
C SER A 765 7.26 -19.35 3.84
N CYS A 766 7.99 -19.75 2.79
CA CYS A 766 9.13 -18.96 2.30
C CYS A 766 8.69 -17.60 1.74
N CYS A 767 7.56 -17.51 1.04
CA CYS A 767 7.12 -16.33 0.29
C CYS A 767 6.68 -15.14 1.18
N PRO A 768 5.78 -15.30 2.18
CA PRO A 768 5.27 -14.15 2.93
C PRO A 768 6.34 -13.27 3.62
N PRO A 769 7.28 -13.83 4.41
CA PRO A 769 8.33 -13.01 5.03
C PRO A 769 9.36 -12.51 4.01
N ASN A 770 9.56 -13.22 2.88
CA ASN A 770 10.44 -12.77 1.80
C ASN A 770 9.91 -11.50 1.11
N VAL A 771 8.61 -11.43 0.85
CA VAL A 771 7.93 -10.23 0.34
C VAL A 771 8.07 -9.08 1.34
N SER A 772 7.90 -9.36 2.63
CA SER A 772 7.96 -8.36 3.68
C SER A 772 9.37 -7.74 3.80
N ARG A 773 10.43 -8.56 3.81
CA ARG A 773 11.81 -8.03 3.83
C ARG A 773 12.16 -7.25 2.57
N LEU A 774 11.65 -7.65 1.39
CA LEU A 774 11.87 -6.90 0.16
C LEU A 774 11.24 -5.51 0.25
N PHE A 775 9.97 -5.40 0.68
CA PHE A 775 9.34 -4.09 0.86
C PHE A 775 10.06 -3.23 1.90
N GLY A 776 10.52 -3.82 3.01
CA GLY A 776 11.31 -3.10 4.02
C GLY A 776 12.66 -2.59 3.49
N SER A 777 13.23 -3.24 2.46
CA SER A 777 14.52 -2.87 1.85
C SER A 777 14.39 -2.22 0.47
N LEU A 778 13.16 -1.90 0.03
CA LEU A 778 12.89 -1.48 -1.35
C LEU A 778 13.68 -0.23 -1.76
N GLY A 779 13.96 0.66 -0.80
CA GLY A 779 14.78 1.86 -1.03
C GLY A 779 16.17 1.56 -1.61
N GLY A 780 16.76 0.41 -1.27
CA GLY A 780 18.05 -0.04 -1.81
C GLY A 780 18.01 -0.41 -3.30
N TYR A 781 16.85 -0.77 -3.83
CA TYR A 781 16.68 -1.14 -5.25
C TYR A 781 16.46 0.07 -6.16
N LEU A 782 16.16 1.23 -5.58
CA LEU A 782 15.86 2.42 -6.34
C LEU A 782 17.14 3.10 -6.89
N TRP A 783 18.29 2.96 -6.20
CA TRP A 783 19.50 3.77 -6.47
C TRP A 783 20.80 3.01 -6.20
N HIS A 784 21.82 3.28 -7.02
CA HIS A 784 23.22 3.11 -6.63
C HIS A 784 23.88 4.47 -6.50
N PHE A 785 24.60 4.72 -5.41
CA PHE A 785 25.20 6.02 -5.16
C PHE A 785 26.50 5.88 -4.38
N GLY A 786 27.34 6.89 -4.48
CA GLY A 786 28.61 6.95 -3.75
C GLY A 786 29.54 7.99 -4.33
N SER A 787 30.81 7.85 -4.00
CA SER A 787 31.88 8.62 -4.59
C SER A 787 33.03 7.74 -5.06
N SER A 788 33.75 8.20 -6.08
CA SER A 788 34.95 7.56 -6.60
C SER A 788 36.01 8.61 -6.91
N LEU A 789 37.29 8.25 -6.83
CA LEU A 789 38.38 9.11 -7.31
C LEU A 789 38.31 9.18 -8.84
N ALA A 790 38.17 10.38 -9.40
CA ALA A 790 38.20 10.57 -10.84
C ALA A 790 39.60 10.17 -11.36
N ASN A 791 39.65 9.10 -12.16
CA ASN A 791 40.79 8.63 -12.94
C ASN A 791 42.16 8.71 -12.21
N PRO A 792 42.58 7.68 -11.43
CA PRO A 792 43.87 7.68 -10.73
C PRO A 792 45.11 7.77 -11.66
N ALA A 793 44.92 7.69 -12.99
CA ALA A 793 45.95 7.83 -14.02
C ALA A 793 45.98 9.21 -14.71
N ALA A 794 45.12 10.16 -14.33
CA ALA A 794 45.03 11.47 -14.99
C ALA A 794 46.06 12.50 -14.50
N ASP A 795 46.70 12.26 -13.36
CA ASP A 795 47.66 13.19 -12.77
C ASP A 795 48.80 12.43 -12.08
N ASP A 796 50.05 12.75 -12.46
CA ASP A 796 51.29 12.18 -11.92
C ASP A 796 51.47 12.42 -10.40
N GLU A 797 50.56 13.17 -9.76
CA GLU A 797 50.54 13.47 -8.32
C GLU A 797 49.42 12.75 -7.53
N GLY A 798 48.55 11.97 -8.18
CA GLY A 798 47.52 11.16 -7.51
C GLY A 798 46.41 11.96 -6.78
N ASN A 799 46.12 13.19 -7.23
CA ASN A 799 45.17 14.11 -6.62
C ASN A 799 43.87 14.27 -7.44
N GLY A 800 43.36 13.16 -8.00
CA GLY A 800 42.10 13.15 -8.74
C GLY A 800 40.94 13.67 -7.88
N ALA A 801 40.13 14.58 -8.42
CA ALA A 801 38.96 15.12 -7.71
C ALA A 801 37.95 14.00 -7.40
N GLU A 802 37.31 14.05 -6.23
CA GLU A 802 36.21 13.12 -5.88
C GLU A 802 35.01 13.37 -6.82
N GLU A 803 34.63 12.36 -7.60
CA GLU A 803 33.40 12.36 -8.39
C GLU A 803 32.29 11.66 -7.60
N VAL A 804 31.20 12.38 -7.34
CA VAL A 804 30.00 11.82 -6.69
C VAL A 804 29.06 11.32 -7.78
N TYR A 805 28.46 10.14 -7.61
CA TYR A 805 27.51 9.61 -8.57
C TYR A 805 26.21 9.16 -7.92
N ILE A 806 25.11 9.29 -8.66
CA ILE A 806 23.79 8.77 -8.31
C ILE A 806 23.18 8.13 -9.56
N ASN A 807 23.02 6.82 -9.56
CA ASN A 807 22.34 6.07 -10.61
C ASN A 807 20.92 5.75 -10.12
N VAL A 808 19.90 6.23 -10.80
CA VAL A 808 18.48 6.02 -10.49
C VAL A 808 17.95 4.87 -11.35
N HIS A 809 17.62 3.76 -10.72
CA HIS A 809 17.19 2.52 -11.37
C HIS A 809 15.68 2.41 -11.45
N LEU A 810 14.95 2.82 -10.41
CA LEU A 810 13.49 2.75 -10.35
C LEU A 810 12.91 4.11 -9.99
N TYR A 811 11.71 4.37 -10.52
CA TYR A 811 10.98 5.59 -10.29
C TYR A 811 9.84 5.36 -9.30
N THR A 812 9.84 6.17 -8.25
CA THR A 812 8.76 6.28 -7.25
C THR A 812 8.96 7.58 -6.48
N THR A 813 7.99 8.02 -5.70
CA THR A 813 8.21 9.17 -4.81
C THR A 813 9.14 8.75 -3.67
N ALA A 814 10.37 9.27 -3.67
CA ALA A 814 11.43 8.87 -2.74
C ALA A 814 12.46 9.98 -2.51
N LYS A 815 13.18 9.88 -1.39
CA LYS A 815 14.27 10.77 -1.01
C LYS A 815 15.51 9.97 -0.64
N LEU A 816 16.61 10.25 -1.32
CA LEU A 816 17.93 9.74 -0.98
C LEU A 816 18.71 10.83 -0.24
N GLU A 817 19.36 10.46 0.87
CA GLU A 817 20.28 11.32 1.61
C GLU A 817 21.53 10.52 1.99
N PHE A 818 22.71 11.02 1.63
CA PHE A 818 24.00 10.43 2.01
C PHE A 818 25.10 11.49 2.11
N ASN A 819 26.22 11.11 2.72
CA ASN A 819 27.39 11.98 2.91
C ASN A 819 28.60 11.38 2.18
N THR A 820 29.53 12.24 1.74
CA THR A 820 30.83 11.84 1.17
C THR A 820 31.97 12.54 1.93
N GLU A 821 33.22 12.30 1.55
CA GLU A 821 34.37 12.98 2.19
C GLU A 821 34.37 14.48 1.91
N THR A 822 33.98 14.90 0.68
CA THR A 822 33.94 16.32 0.31
C THR A 822 32.57 16.98 0.51
N GLN A 823 31.47 16.21 0.57
CA GLN A 823 30.11 16.73 0.67
C GLN A 823 29.41 16.25 1.95
N ARG A 824 29.00 17.22 2.78
CA ARG A 824 28.42 16.95 4.11
C ARG A 824 27.00 16.37 4.02
N SER A 825 26.28 16.65 2.94
CA SER A 825 24.96 16.07 2.65
C SER A 825 24.65 16.24 1.16
N VAL A 826 24.36 15.12 0.51
CA VAL A 826 23.83 15.01 -0.86
C VAL A 826 22.42 14.48 -0.75
N VAL A 827 21.46 15.29 -1.18
CA VAL A 827 20.04 14.96 -1.12
C VAL A 827 19.45 15.02 -2.52
N LEU A 828 18.97 13.89 -3.04
CA LEU A 828 18.20 13.84 -4.27
C LEU A 828 16.78 13.37 -3.94
N GLU A 829 15.80 14.23 -4.23
CA GLU A 829 14.37 13.93 -4.12
C GLU A 829 13.81 13.65 -5.50
N GLN A 830 13.01 12.58 -5.64
CA GLN A 830 12.19 12.30 -6.81
C GLN A 830 10.70 12.28 -6.43
N LYS A 831 9.85 12.91 -7.25
CA LYS A 831 8.39 12.92 -7.10
C LYS A 831 7.74 12.53 -8.42
N THR A 832 6.85 11.55 -8.36
CA THR A 832 6.16 10.99 -9.54
C THR A 832 4.91 10.22 -9.12
N ASN A 833 3.94 10.11 -10.03
CA ASN A 833 2.80 9.19 -9.92
C ASN A 833 3.04 7.89 -10.74
N TRP A 834 4.31 7.47 -10.84
CA TRP A 834 4.69 6.16 -11.36
C TRP A 834 3.97 5.04 -10.59
N PRO A 835 3.46 3.97 -11.25
CA PRO A 835 3.61 3.59 -12.65
C PRO A 835 2.46 4.08 -13.56
N TRP A 836 1.74 5.14 -13.19
CA TRP A 836 0.57 5.61 -13.96
C TRP A 836 0.91 6.70 -14.96
N GLU A 837 1.94 7.50 -14.69
CA GLU A 837 2.44 8.53 -15.59
C GLU A 837 3.96 8.56 -15.61
N GLY A 838 4.53 9.10 -16.69
CA GLY A 838 5.97 9.15 -16.91
C GLY A 838 6.66 10.41 -16.42
N ASN A 839 5.95 11.31 -15.75
CA ASN A 839 6.52 12.56 -15.26
C ASN A 839 7.23 12.33 -13.92
N ILE A 840 8.54 12.59 -13.89
CA ILE A 840 9.36 12.53 -12.69
C ILE A 840 10.03 13.89 -12.47
N MET A 841 9.78 14.49 -11.32
CA MET A 841 10.44 15.71 -10.88
C MET A 841 11.59 15.38 -9.95
N PHE A 842 12.76 15.95 -10.20
CA PHE A 842 13.96 15.79 -9.40
C PHE A 842 14.36 17.10 -8.72
N THR A 843 14.86 17.00 -7.50
CA THR A 843 15.48 18.13 -6.78
C THR A 843 16.74 17.65 -6.09
N LEU A 844 17.90 18.17 -6.52
CA LEU A 844 19.19 17.93 -5.88
C LEU A 844 19.52 19.10 -4.95
N SER A 845 19.91 18.78 -3.72
CA SER A 845 20.47 19.72 -2.75
C SER A 845 21.81 19.17 -2.24
N THR A 846 22.87 19.99 -2.28
CA THR A 846 24.19 19.62 -1.77
C THR A 846 24.70 20.66 -0.77
N THR A 847 25.40 20.20 0.27
CA THR A 847 26.08 21.10 1.22
C THR A 847 27.55 20.71 1.37
N HIS A 848 28.44 21.70 1.37
CA HIS A 848 29.88 21.48 1.48
C HIS A 848 30.32 21.18 2.92
N GLY A 849 31.35 20.33 3.07
CA GLY A 849 32.04 20.11 4.34
C GLY A 849 32.91 21.30 4.78
N PRO A 850 33.34 21.37 6.05
CA PRO A 850 34.29 22.39 6.51
C PRO A 850 35.67 22.18 5.88
N HIS A 851 36.12 23.10 5.02
CA HIS A 851 37.46 23.03 4.43
C HIS A 851 38.56 23.44 5.41
N HIS A 852 39.62 22.64 5.46
CA HIS A 852 40.97 23.11 5.81
C HIS A 852 41.38 24.17 4.77
N ARG A 853 41.72 25.38 5.25
CA ARG A 853 42.22 26.55 4.51
C ARG A 853 42.88 26.22 3.16
N THR A 854 42.18 26.50 2.05
CA THR A 854 42.69 27.18 0.84
C THR A 854 41.53 27.43 -0.14
N THR A 855 41.58 28.59 -0.83
CA THR A 855 40.83 29.06 -2.02
C THR A 855 39.57 28.29 -2.48
N SER A 856 38.44 29.00 -2.54
CA SER A 856 37.13 28.68 -3.18
C SER A 856 36.86 27.19 -3.52
N PRO A 857 35.89 26.52 -2.86
CA PRO A 857 35.63 25.11 -3.12
C PRO A 857 35.26 24.88 -4.59
N PRO A 858 35.80 23.86 -5.26
CA PRO A 858 35.31 23.44 -6.57
C PRO A 858 33.82 23.07 -6.46
N ALA A 859 33.04 23.43 -7.47
CA ALA A 859 31.62 23.12 -7.54
C ALA A 859 31.39 21.60 -7.44
N PRO A 860 30.27 21.13 -6.86
CA PRO A 860 30.01 19.71 -6.65
C PRO A 860 30.06 18.92 -7.96
N GLN A 861 30.99 17.96 -8.06
CA GLN A 861 31.13 17.07 -9.22
C GLN A 861 30.16 15.90 -9.13
N THR A 862 28.85 16.18 -9.15
CA THR A 862 27.81 15.14 -9.04
C THR A 862 27.28 14.73 -10.41
N THR A 863 27.50 13.48 -10.80
CA THR A 863 26.92 12.86 -12.00
C THR A 863 25.64 12.11 -11.63
N ILE A 864 24.54 12.39 -12.33
CA ILE A 864 23.27 11.66 -12.14
C ILE A 864 22.99 10.82 -13.39
N ARG A 865 22.72 9.52 -13.24
CA ARG A 865 22.32 8.63 -14.34
C ARG A 865 20.87 8.22 -14.14
N LEU A 866 20.02 8.49 -15.12
CA LEU A 866 18.58 8.20 -15.06
C LEU A 866 18.23 7.10 -16.06
N ARG A 867 17.62 6.00 -15.61
CA ARG A 867 17.20 4.93 -16.52
C ARG A 867 16.15 5.43 -17.52
N ILE A 868 16.32 5.12 -18.80
CA ILE A 868 15.27 5.21 -19.81
C ILE A 868 14.74 3.79 -20.04
N PRO A 869 13.49 3.48 -19.63
CA PRO A 869 12.97 2.12 -19.76
C PRO A 869 12.90 1.65 -21.22
N SER A 870 13.28 0.40 -21.51
CA SER A 870 13.26 -0.09 -22.90
C SER A 870 11.88 -0.06 -23.55
N TRP A 871 10.81 -0.25 -22.76
CA TRP A 871 9.43 -0.18 -23.24
C TRP A 871 9.00 1.22 -23.70
N SER A 872 9.74 2.28 -23.36
CA SER A 872 9.50 3.63 -23.89
C SER A 872 10.14 3.86 -25.26
N HIS A 873 10.88 2.88 -25.80
CA HIS A 873 11.61 2.97 -27.06
C HIS A 873 12.57 4.18 -27.16
N GLY A 874 13.11 4.61 -26.02
CA GLY A 874 14.02 5.75 -25.96
C GLY A 874 13.33 7.11 -26.08
N ASP A 875 11.98 7.15 -26.04
CA ASP A 875 11.22 8.40 -26.08
C ASP A 875 11.10 9.01 -24.67
N TYR A 876 11.71 10.18 -24.50
CA TYR A 876 11.71 10.95 -23.27
C TYR A 876 11.90 12.43 -23.54
N THR A 877 11.55 13.26 -22.57
CA THR A 877 11.81 14.70 -22.57
C THR A 877 12.46 15.13 -21.26
N LEU A 878 13.66 15.68 -21.33
CA LEU A 878 14.36 16.28 -20.19
C LEU A 878 14.16 17.80 -20.20
N THR A 879 13.73 18.36 -19.07
CA THR A 879 13.51 19.80 -18.90
C THR A 879 14.26 20.32 -17.66
N PRO A 880 15.14 21.32 -17.78
CA PRO A 880 15.57 21.98 -19.03
C PRO A 880 16.40 21.06 -19.94
N SER A 881 16.31 21.24 -21.26
CA SER A 881 17.08 20.40 -22.18
C SER A 881 18.59 20.73 -22.11
N PRO A 882 19.48 19.73 -22.26
CA PRO A 882 20.92 19.96 -22.21
C PRO A 882 21.39 20.80 -23.41
N SER A 883 22.33 21.73 -23.18
CA SER A 883 22.98 22.47 -24.27
C SER A 883 23.95 21.53 -25.03
N PRO A 884 23.82 21.36 -26.36
CA PRO A 884 24.66 20.46 -27.16
C PRO A 884 26.17 20.75 -27.11
N THR A 885 26.57 21.97 -26.72
CA THR A 885 27.95 22.45 -26.77
C THR A 885 28.57 22.72 -25.40
N ARG A 886 27.78 22.74 -24.31
CA ARG A 886 28.24 23.13 -22.96
C ARG A 886 27.89 22.13 -21.84
N THR A 887 26.84 21.34 -22.00
CA THR A 887 26.35 20.38 -20.99
C THR A 887 25.84 19.13 -21.70
N PRO A 888 26.72 18.25 -22.22
CA PRO A 888 26.28 17.06 -22.91
C PRO A 888 25.49 16.15 -21.96
N ALA A 889 24.41 15.56 -22.50
CA ALA A 889 23.76 14.39 -21.94
C ALA A 889 23.88 13.26 -22.97
N ALA A 890 24.30 12.09 -22.52
CA ALA A 890 24.49 10.92 -23.37
C ALA A 890 23.62 9.78 -22.86
N LEU A 891 23.11 8.96 -23.79
CA LEU A 891 22.44 7.71 -23.44
C LEU A 891 23.49 6.59 -23.49
N GLU A 892 23.83 6.03 -22.34
CA GLU A 892 24.81 4.97 -22.19
C GLU A 892 24.12 3.73 -21.60
N ALA A 893 24.07 2.63 -22.37
CA ALA A 893 23.39 1.40 -21.95
C ALA A 893 21.98 1.62 -21.36
N GLY A 894 21.21 2.54 -21.96
CA GLY A 894 19.86 2.89 -21.53
C GLY A 894 19.78 3.82 -20.31
N TYR A 895 20.90 4.42 -19.86
CA TYR A 895 20.91 5.49 -18.85
C TYR A 895 21.22 6.84 -19.48
N LEU A 896 20.37 7.82 -19.20
CA LEU A 896 20.63 9.22 -19.50
C LEU A 896 21.62 9.77 -18.46
N VAL A 897 22.86 10.03 -18.90
CA VAL A 897 23.94 10.54 -18.07
C VAL A 897 23.88 12.06 -18.03
N LEU A 898 23.58 12.62 -16.86
CA LEU A 898 23.59 14.05 -16.57
C LEU A 898 24.93 14.42 -15.96
N SER A 899 25.71 15.19 -16.72
CA SER A 899 27.03 15.66 -16.28
C SER A 899 26.94 16.62 -15.08
N PRO A 900 28.01 16.75 -14.28
CA PRO A 900 28.03 17.68 -13.16
C PRO A 900 27.68 19.13 -13.54
N SER A 901 28.13 19.58 -14.72
CA SER A 901 27.81 20.93 -15.21
C SER A 901 26.32 21.13 -15.49
N TYR A 902 25.62 20.09 -15.97
CA TYR A 902 24.16 20.14 -16.14
C TYR A 902 23.46 20.23 -14.79
N VAL A 903 23.86 19.36 -13.86
CA VAL A 903 23.24 19.22 -12.54
C VAL A 903 23.41 20.50 -11.69
N ILE A 904 24.60 21.12 -11.75
CA ILE A 904 24.85 22.41 -11.08
C ILE A 904 23.96 23.52 -11.67
N ALA A 905 23.82 23.57 -12.99
CA ALA A 905 23.02 24.58 -13.65
C ALA A 905 21.51 24.38 -13.42
N ASN A 906 21.08 23.15 -13.16
CA ASN A 906 19.68 22.75 -13.02
C ASN A 906 19.50 21.88 -11.76
N PRO A 907 19.57 22.46 -10.55
CA PRO A 907 19.35 21.71 -9.30
C PRO A 907 17.91 21.16 -9.18
N SER A 908 16.98 21.71 -9.96
CA SER A 908 15.64 21.16 -10.17
C SER A 908 15.41 20.94 -11.66
N PHE A 909 15.02 19.72 -12.02
CA PHE A 909 14.76 19.31 -13.39
C PHE A 909 13.67 18.24 -13.42
N SER A 910 13.09 17.99 -14.60
CA SER A 910 12.09 16.94 -14.78
C SER A 910 12.41 16.07 -15.98
N LEU A 911 12.13 14.78 -15.83
CA LEU A 911 12.18 13.78 -16.89
C LEU A 911 10.74 13.31 -17.16
N ALA A 912 10.29 13.44 -18.40
CA ALA A 912 9.02 12.87 -18.85
C ALA A 912 9.32 11.68 -19.76
N ILE A 913 9.12 10.46 -19.24
CA ILE A 913 9.19 9.22 -20.01
C ILE A 913 7.89 9.03 -20.79
N GLN A 914 7.98 8.78 -22.10
CA GLN A 914 6.81 8.53 -22.93
C GLN A 914 6.49 7.03 -23.01
N GLY A 915 5.52 6.62 -23.86
CA GLY A 915 5.21 5.21 -24.08
C GLY A 915 4.27 4.57 -23.04
N PHE A 916 3.52 5.38 -22.28
CA PHE A 916 2.49 4.89 -21.36
C PHE A 916 1.20 4.44 -22.04
N ALA A 917 1.05 4.63 -23.35
CA ALA A 917 -0.11 4.11 -24.08
C ALA A 917 -0.18 2.58 -23.97
N PRO A 918 -1.38 1.98 -23.95
CA PRO A 918 -1.53 0.53 -23.88
C PRO A 918 -0.93 -0.13 -25.12
N ARG A 919 -0.21 -1.23 -24.92
CA ARG A 919 0.45 -1.98 -26.00
C ARG A 919 0.16 -3.47 -25.90
N PHE A 920 -0.03 -4.10 -27.04
CA PHE A 920 -0.07 -5.56 -27.14
C PHE A 920 1.34 -6.13 -27.15
N ILE A 921 1.55 -7.20 -26.38
CA ILE A 921 2.80 -7.95 -26.30
C ILE A 921 2.52 -9.38 -26.77
N ALA A 922 3.25 -9.82 -27.79
CA ALA A 922 3.27 -11.20 -28.24
C ALA A 922 4.45 -11.95 -27.60
N PRO A 923 4.29 -13.22 -27.22
CA PRO A 923 5.41 -14.04 -26.78
C PRO A 923 6.33 -14.35 -27.96
N HIS A 924 7.56 -14.78 -27.66
CA HIS A 924 8.50 -15.23 -28.69
C HIS A 924 7.88 -16.40 -29.51
N PRO A 925 8.06 -16.47 -30.84
CA PRO A 925 7.44 -17.50 -31.68
C PRO A 925 7.69 -18.95 -31.23
N TYR A 926 8.86 -19.22 -30.63
CA TYR A 926 9.23 -20.57 -30.16
C TYR A 926 8.48 -21.01 -28.90
N THR A 927 7.73 -20.11 -28.25
CA THR A 927 6.78 -20.51 -27.21
C THR A 927 5.62 -21.33 -27.78
N ASN A 928 5.39 -21.28 -29.11
CA ASN A 928 4.24 -21.87 -29.80
C ASN A 928 2.88 -21.42 -29.23
N GLN A 929 2.85 -20.26 -28.56
CA GLN A 929 1.63 -19.67 -28.03
C GLN A 929 1.06 -18.66 -29.02
N ARG A 930 -0.16 -18.90 -29.48
CA ARG A 930 -0.92 -17.96 -30.31
C ARG A 930 -1.71 -17.00 -29.43
N THR A 931 -1.01 -16.20 -28.62
CA THR A 931 -1.64 -15.29 -27.65
C THR A 931 -1.10 -13.87 -27.71
N LEU A 932 -1.91 -12.91 -27.26
CA LEU A 932 -1.54 -11.52 -27.03
C LEU A 932 -1.88 -11.12 -25.58
N SER A 933 -0.98 -10.38 -24.95
CA SER A 933 -1.18 -9.79 -23.62
C SER A 933 -1.17 -8.27 -23.71
N LEU A 934 -1.82 -7.57 -22.77
CA LEU A 934 -1.79 -6.11 -22.70
C LEU A 934 -0.83 -5.64 -21.61
N ALA A 935 -0.11 -4.56 -21.89
CA ALA A 935 0.71 -3.85 -20.93
C ALA A 935 0.55 -2.34 -21.08
N ARG A 936 0.77 -1.60 -19.99
CA ARG A 936 0.76 -0.14 -19.94
C ARG A 936 1.92 0.32 -19.06
N GLY A 937 2.89 1.04 -19.61
CA GLY A 937 4.15 1.30 -18.92
C GLY A 937 4.81 -0.01 -18.46
N PRO A 938 5.23 -0.16 -17.19
CA PRO A 938 5.79 -1.41 -16.65
C PRO A 938 4.75 -2.45 -16.21
N VAL A 939 3.46 -2.12 -16.24
CA VAL A 939 2.39 -2.96 -15.69
C VAL A 939 1.78 -3.84 -16.76
N VAL A 940 1.75 -5.14 -16.50
CA VAL A 940 1.06 -6.19 -17.26
C VAL A 940 -0.39 -6.29 -16.78
N TYR A 941 -1.30 -6.62 -17.69
CA TYR A 941 -2.72 -6.71 -17.42
C TYR A 941 -3.28 -8.12 -17.59
N CYS A 942 -4.41 -8.39 -16.95
CA CYS A 942 -5.17 -9.64 -17.06
C CYS A 942 -6.68 -9.37 -17.08
N VAL A 943 -7.45 -10.33 -17.60
CA VAL A 943 -8.91 -10.36 -17.44
C VAL A 943 -9.28 -11.18 -16.21
N GLU A 944 -10.34 -10.77 -15.51
CA GLU A 944 -10.94 -11.51 -14.40
C GLU A 944 -12.46 -11.63 -14.59
N ASP A 945 -13.05 -12.72 -14.08
CA ASP A 945 -14.51 -12.96 -14.12
C ASP A 945 -15.36 -11.94 -13.35
N VAL A 946 -14.74 -11.11 -12.50
CA VAL A 946 -15.43 -10.04 -11.79
C VAL A 946 -15.78 -8.87 -12.70
N ASP A 947 -15.01 -8.64 -13.78
CA ASP A 947 -15.26 -7.55 -14.74
C ASP A 947 -15.74 -8.03 -16.11
N ASN A 948 -15.66 -9.33 -16.38
CA ASN A 948 -15.94 -9.91 -17.69
C ASN A 948 -16.99 -11.01 -17.56
N ASP A 949 -17.80 -11.18 -18.61
CA ASP A 949 -18.82 -12.23 -18.63
C ASP A 949 -18.20 -13.60 -18.37
N TRP A 950 -18.99 -14.43 -17.68
CA TRP A 950 -18.54 -15.71 -17.18
C TRP A 950 -18.18 -16.69 -18.30
N GLU A 951 -16.94 -17.15 -18.30
CA GLU A 951 -16.41 -18.17 -19.22
C GLU A 951 -16.05 -19.45 -18.46
N GLY A 952 -16.75 -20.55 -18.77
CA GLY A 952 -16.56 -21.84 -18.10
C GLY A 952 -15.21 -22.51 -18.37
N ASN A 953 -14.49 -22.07 -19.39
CA ASN A 953 -13.18 -22.60 -19.83
C ASN A 953 -12.00 -21.71 -19.39
N HIS A 954 -12.19 -20.83 -18.40
CA HIS A 954 -11.12 -19.93 -17.91
C HIS A 954 -10.53 -19.02 -19.01
N PHE A 955 -11.41 -18.45 -19.84
CA PHE A 955 -11.07 -17.55 -20.95
C PHE A 955 -10.18 -18.15 -22.06
N LYS A 956 -10.07 -19.48 -22.15
CA LYS A 956 -9.23 -20.16 -23.16
C LYS A 956 -9.67 -19.92 -24.61
N ASP A 957 -10.96 -19.73 -24.83
CA ASP A 957 -11.55 -19.37 -26.14
C ASP A 957 -11.74 -17.85 -26.32
N VAL A 958 -11.19 -17.09 -25.36
CA VAL A 958 -10.88 -15.67 -25.35
C VAL A 958 -10.13 -15.10 -26.54
N VAL A 959 -10.72 -14.49 -27.58
CA VAL A 959 -9.93 -13.76 -28.61
C VAL A 959 -9.95 -12.25 -28.36
N VAL A 960 -8.81 -11.58 -28.51
CA VAL A 960 -8.69 -10.11 -28.42
C VAL A 960 -8.45 -9.47 -29.80
N ASP A 961 -9.18 -8.42 -30.13
CA ASP A 961 -9.03 -7.65 -31.39
C ASP A 961 -7.81 -6.73 -31.31
N ASP A 962 -6.70 -7.14 -31.91
CA ASP A 962 -5.46 -6.35 -31.93
C ASP A 962 -5.48 -5.15 -32.88
N LYS A 963 -6.57 -4.98 -33.64
CA LYS A 963 -6.79 -3.83 -34.54
C LYS A 963 -7.71 -2.78 -33.94
N ALA A 964 -8.47 -3.12 -32.89
CA ALA A 964 -9.31 -2.16 -32.18
C ALA A 964 -8.46 -1.27 -31.26
N PRO A 965 -8.82 0.02 -31.10
CA PRO A 965 -8.20 0.85 -30.08
C PRO A 965 -8.51 0.32 -28.68
N VAL A 966 -7.53 0.41 -27.79
CA VAL A 966 -7.68 0.11 -26.35
C VAL A 966 -7.97 1.41 -25.61
N ALA A 967 -9.06 1.46 -24.85
CA ALA A 967 -9.43 2.61 -24.05
C ALA A 967 -8.94 2.46 -22.60
N GLU A 968 -8.56 3.57 -21.97
CA GLU A 968 -8.17 3.64 -20.56
C GLU A 968 -9.34 4.12 -19.70
N GLU A 969 -9.50 3.54 -18.51
CA GLU A 969 -10.52 3.93 -17.53
C GLU A 969 -9.88 3.97 -16.14
N GLU A 970 -9.85 5.13 -15.48
CA GLU A 970 -9.42 5.22 -14.09
C GLU A 970 -10.46 4.58 -13.16
N ARG A 971 -10.01 3.68 -12.28
CA ARG A 971 -10.84 2.99 -11.29
C ARG A 971 -10.17 3.02 -9.91
N GLU A 972 -10.97 2.73 -8.89
CA GLU A 972 -10.52 2.62 -7.51
C GLU A 972 -11.12 1.37 -6.87
N TRP A 973 -10.30 0.60 -6.16
CA TRP A 973 -10.76 -0.53 -5.35
C TRP A 973 -9.99 -0.60 -4.04
N ASP A 974 -10.71 -0.66 -2.92
CA ASP A 974 -10.13 -0.74 -1.56
C ASP A 974 -9.05 0.33 -1.29
N GLY A 975 -9.24 1.54 -1.82
CA GLY A 975 -8.31 2.66 -1.70
C GLY A 975 -7.14 2.64 -2.68
N GLU A 976 -6.98 1.58 -3.49
CA GLU A 976 -6.00 1.51 -4.57
C GLU A 976 -6.59 2.08 -5.86
N ARG A 977 -5.95 3.12 -6.40
CA ARG A 977 -6.30 3.69 -7.71
C ARG A 977 -5.49 3.02 -8.80
N TYR A 978 -6.15 2.65 -9.89
CA TYR A 978 -5.51 1.97 -11.01
C TYR A 978 -6.17 2.36 -12.34
N VAL A 979 -5.42 2.19 -13.42
CA VAL A 979 -5.96 2.31 -14.79
C VAL A 979 -6.44 0.92 -15.21
N ALA A 980 -7.71 0.79 -15.61
CA ALA A 980 -8.24 -0.38 -16.30
C ALA A 980 -8.17 -0.17 -17.82
N LEU A 981 -8.06 -1.25 -18.59
CA LEU A 981 -8.03 -1.20 -20.05
C LEU A 981 -9.27 -1.87 -20.62
N ARG A 982 -9.90 -1.24 -21.61
CA ARG A 982 -11.01 -1.82 -22.37
C ARG A 982 -10.57 -2.12 -23.79
N ALA A 983 -10.70 -3.36 -24.20
CA ALA A 983 -10.44 -3.81 -25.56
C ALA A 983 -11.66 -4.55 -26.10
N ARG A 984 -11.79 -4.64 -27.43
CA ARG A 984 -12.79 -5.50 -28.04
C ARG A 984 -12.22 -6.90 -28.22
N GLY A 985 -13.10 -7.90 -28.20
CA GLY A 985 -12.75 -9.28 -28.43
C GLY A 985 -13.97 -10.10 -28.78
N TRP A 986 -13.82 -11.41 -28.85
CA TRP A 986 -14.94 -12.31 -29.11
C TRP A 986 -14.75 -13.71 -28.54
N THR A 987 -15.89 -14.37 -28.40
CA THR A 987 -16.09 -15.83 -28.25
C THR A 987 -15.51 -16.66 -29.39
N ARG A 988 -14.39 -17.40 -29.31
CA ARG A 988 -14.19 -18.42 -30.37
C ARG A 988 -15.23 -19.54 -30.21
N GLU A 989 -16.02 -19.79 -31.24
CA GLU A 989 -16.93 -20.94 -31.26
C GLU A 989 -16.17 -22.23 -31.54
N VAL A 990 -16.01 -23.07 -30.53
CA VAL A 990 -15.46 -24.42 -30.71
C VAL A 990 -16.61 -25.37 -31.06
N GLY A 991 -16.85 -25.55 -32.37
CA GLY A 991 -17.84 -26.50 -32.88
C GLY A 991 -17.52 -27.95 -32.50
N ALA A 992 -18.46 -28.88 -32.76
CA ALA A 992 -18.25 -30.30 -32.52
C ALA A 992 -17.08 -30.85 -33.35
N TRP A 993 -16.06 -31.40 -32.68
CA TRP A 993 -14.91 -32.00 -33.34
C TRP A 993 -15.27 -33.37 -33.91
N GLY A 994 -15.66 -33.41 -35.18
CA GLY A 994 -15.82 -34.65 -35.94
C GLY A 994 -14.47 -35.26 -36.33
N LEU A 995 -14.46 -36.52 -36.81
CA LEU A 995 -13.26 -37.24 -37.26
C LEU A 995 -12.47 -36.51 -38.38
N ALA A 996 -13.12 -35.65 -39.17
CA ALA A 996 -12.50 -34.89 -40.24
C ALA A 996 -11.87 -33.56 -39.77
N GLY A 997 -12.12 -33.14 -38.51
CA GLY A 997 -11.74 -31.82 -38.00
C GLY A 997 -12.54 -30.66 -38.62
N PRO A 998 -12.40 -29.44 -38.07
CA PRO A 998 -13.02 -28.24 -38.63
C PRO A 998 -12.28 -27.73 -39.87
N VAL A 999 -12.99 -27.04 -40.77
CA VAL A 999 -12.39 -26.33 -41.90
C VAL A 999 -11.66 -25.08 -41.37
N PRO A 1000 -10.39 -24.83 -41.73
CA PRO A 1000 -9.69 -23.62 -41.32
C PRO A 1000 -10.37 -22.36 -41.88
N GLY A 1001 -10.70 -21.36 -41.06
CA GLY A 1001 -11.01 -20.02 -41.58
C GLY A 1001 -12.06 -19.16 -40.90
N GLU A 1002 -12.83 -19.62 -39.91
CA GLU A 1002 -13.83 -18.77 -39.24
C GLU A 1002 -13.82 -18.95 -37.71
N ASP A 1003 -12.79 -18.44 -37.04
CA ASP A 1003 -12.80 -18.24 -35.59
C ASP A 1003 -13.52 -16.92 -35.26
N LYS A 1004 -14.77 -16.73 -35.71
CA LYS A 1004 -15.60 -15.58 -35.33
C LYS A 1004 -16.80 -16.07 -34.52
N GLY A 1005 -16.96 -15.51 -33.32
CA GLY A 1005 -18.19 -15.70 -32.53
C GLY A 1005 -18.65 -14.38 -31.95
N GLU A 1006 -19.35 -14.43 -30.83
CA GLU A 1006 -20.02 -13.27 -30.24
C GLU A 1006 -19.00 -12.19 -29.81
N GLU A 1007 -19.10 -11.01 -30.43
CA GLU A 1007 -18.31 -9.83 -30.06
C GLU A 1007 -18.64 -9.37 -28.63
N ARG A 1008 -17.62 -8.92 -27.91
CA ARG A 1008 -17.75 -8.43 -26.54
C ARG A 1008 -16.70 -7.39 -26.20
N ASP A 1009 -17.01 -6.59 -25.18
CA ASP A 1009 -16.03 -5.76 -24.51
C ASP A 1009 -15.28 -6.58 -23.46
N LEU A 1010 -13.96 -6.42 -23.43
CA LEU A 1010 -13.07 -7.04 -22.47
C LEU A 1010 -12.50 -5.98 -21.56
N VAL A 1011 -12.59 -6.20 -20.25
CA VAL A 1011 -12.02 -5.35 -19.23
C VAL A 1011 -10.80 -6.04 -18.64
N PHE A 1012 -9.67 -5.36 -18.77
CA PHE A 1012 -8.39 -5.77 -18.25
C PHE A 1012 -8.02 -4.92 -17.04
N VAL A 1013 -7.45 -5.56 -16.03
CA VAL A 1013 -6.91 -4.91 -14.82
C VAL A 1013 -5.43 -5.23 -14.64
N PRO A 1014 -4.68 -4.42 -13.89
CA PRO A 1014 -3.30 -4.74 -13.55
C PRO A 1014 -3.17 -6.15 -12.97
N TYR A 1015 -2.19 -6.91 -13.44
CA TYR A 1015 -1.95 -8.29 -13.01
C TYR A 1015 -1.69 -8.41 -11.50
N TYR A 1016 -1.06 -7.40 -10.91
CA TYR A 1016 -0.84 -7.37 -9.46
C TYR A 1016 -2.16 -7.26 -8.66
N LEU A 1017 -3.21 -6.68 -9.25
CA LEU A 1017 -4.51 -6.45 -8.60
C LEU A 1017 -5.39 -7.69 -8.57
N ARG A 1018 -5.08 -8.73 -9.36
CA ARG A 1018 -5.87 -9.96 -9.45
C ARG A 1018 -6.21 -10.54 -8.07
N ALA A 1019 -7.33 -11.24 -7.95
CA ALA A 1019 -7.78 -11.92 -6.73
C ALA A 1019 -7.94 -11.02 -5.48
N ASN A 1020 -8.12 -9.69 -5.65
CA ASN A 1020 -8.45 -8.76 -4.56
C ASN A 1020 -9.94 -8.35 -4.52
N ARG A 1021 -10.71 -8.67 -5.57
CA ARG A 1021 -12.01 -8.04 -5.86
C ARG A 1021 -13.20 -9.01 -5.76
N GLY A 1022 -12.95 -10.25 -5.35
CA GLY A 1022 -13.93 -11.33 -5.35
C GLY A 1022 -13.92 -12.08 -6.69
N GLY A 1023 -15.10 -12.49 -7.15
CA GLY A 1023 -15.25 -13.34 -8.34
C GLY A 1023 -15.21 -14.83 -8.02
N ARG A 1024 -15.18 -15.67 -9.05
CA ARG A 1024 -15.04 -17.14 -8.93
C ARG A 1024 -13.59 -17.58 -9.17
N GLY A 1025 -12.67 -16.64 -9.37
CA GLY A 1025 -11.25 -16.88 -9.49
C GLY A 1025 -10.79 -17.23 -10.91
N HIS A 1026 -11.61 -17.00 -11.93
CA HIS A 1026 -11.16 -17.16 -13.31
C HIS A 1026 -10.36 -15.92 -13.74
N MET A 1027 -9.16 -16.16 -14.27
CA MET A 1027 -8.22 -15.11 -14.69
C MET A 1027 -7.37 -15.59 -15.86
N ARG A 1028 -7.04 -14.70 -16.80
CA ARG A 1028 -6.07 -14.97 -17.88
C ARG A 1028 -5.32 -13.71 -18.30
N VAL A 1029 -4.00 -13.81 -18.49
CA VAL A 1029 -3.12 -12.73 -18.96
C VAL A 1029 -3.10 -12.67 -20.49
N GLY A 1030 -2.73 -13.77 -21.15
CA GLY A 1030 -2.63 -13.85 -22.61
C GLY A 1030 -3.87 -14.49 -23.23
N LEU A 1031 -4.63 -13.69 -23.98
CA LEU A 1031 -5.79 -14.14 -24.76
C LEU A 1031 -5.37 -14.59 -26.16
N LEU A 1032 -6.20 -15.37 -26.85
CA LEU A 1032 -5.93 -15.82 -28.22
C LEU A 1032 -5.73 -14.63 -29.17
N ARG A 1033 -4.74 -14.78 -30.05
CA ARG A 1033 -4.47 -13.86 -31.14
C ARG A 1033 -5.37 -14.19 -32.35
N PRO A 1034 -6.02 -13.20 -33.00
CA PRO A 1034 -6.89 -13.38 -34.16
C PRO A 1034 -6.29 -14.18 -35.32
#